data_AF-A0AAE0TBM5-F1
#
_entry.id   AF-A0AAE0TBM5-F1
#
_cell.length_a   1.000
_cell.length_b   1.000
_cell.length_c   1.000
_cell.angle_alpha   90.00
_cell.angle_beta   90.00
_cell.angle_gamma   90.00
#
_symmetry.space_group_name_H-M   'P 1'
#
loop_
_entity.id
_entity.type
_entity.pdbx_description
1 polymer ?
#
loop_
_entity_poly.entity_id
_entity_poly.type
_entity_poly.pdbx_seq_one_letter_code
_entity_poly.pdbx_strand_id
1 'polypeptide(L)'
;MLLRCTIFASALLFTALLTVSCKVEVEAPTGYDTICTDNISSLVNSSMRWTAVYGKSESSCTALKDPDDSAYSEYYADSSCQQKINYSQQSFESLCYDLVNSNTMEVGNPAKWADTIKQSDTETNWFMSQWAKLKIYAYPQYTLKRPLVKEVVYSTPSDAAGNTCSLTARIYKADMEQTNTPTAVVIHGGGWEERGLQAEVMNDIIATIYTDKGYTVFAPYYRLTATTGTAGCINASGTEILTDIESFYTWLTANASVYKANANNILVHGNSAGAHLAAHLAASHSSNVKNAVLFYGPLDMNFVVAQYRAANGIYSADIGTTGNIFLSQYLKTTNLKLTPDISTDLIRKGTYTDKTLGNVFIVQGSGDTLVKPETALRLCEAKSGSTLSTTAYTYSATDASRACGTNTDKSRLYMIQGANHMMDIYIPCTGEYNSTINKLLFDTYDMNACNNPDAATHALKKDGHVHSQFCPHGSRRPTSEFIDSAVKSGFDEISVTEHAPLPDRYIDDPALFAELNLTEPEIEPYLAHLAELKKVYSGRIRILTGFEIDYLPGREAETLPEMIDYRPEVFENTLIKPLGSVCAVYEAYLKEYRQLVNFAGSLAEKPRLAHPMLIWKFCRAFPLSAAEEAALEDILISDILPDAARSGLSIDFNVAGLDVTACGRAYVSARMVQTCAKLGIPLIYGSDAHAPDKVGRYYNTYTAAVLRR
;
A
#
# COMPACT_ATOMS: atom_id res chain seq x y z
N MET A 1 -17.27 2.28 20.28
CA MET A 1 -17.86 2.82 19.04
C MET A 1 -17.12 4.09 18.67
N LEU A 2 -15.94 3.96 18.07
CA LEU A 2 -15.05 5.03 17.56
C LEU A 2 -13.88 4.30 16.89
N LEU A 3 -13.85 4.28 15.58
CA LEU A 3 -12.81 3.64 14.77
C LEU A 3 -12.47 4.59 13.63
N ARG A 4 -11.18 4.83 13.48
CA ARG A 4 -10.58 5.93 12.73
C ARG A 4 -9.85 5.40 11.52
N CYS A 5 -10.55 5.16 10.41
CA CYS A 5 -9.86 5.06 9.14
C CYS A 5 -9.23 6.41 8.82
N THR A 6 -7.89 6.48 8.76
CA THR A 6 -7.26 7.42 7.83
C THR A 6 -5.99 6.86 7.26
N ILE A 7 -5.96 6.94 5.94
CA ILE A 7 -4.98 6.47 4.96
C ILE A 7 -3.99 7.64 4.75
N PHE A 8 -2.75 7.32 4.37
CA PHE A 8 -1.67 8.23 3.95
C PHE A 8 -0.74 8.75 5.07
N ALA A 9 0.23 7.93 5.44
CA ALA A 9 1.58 8.31 5.91
C ALA A 9 2.54 7.24 5.32
N SER A 10 3.75 7.51 4.82
CA SER A 10 4.67 8.61 5.15
C SER A 10 5.76 8.73 4.05
N ALA A 11 5.92 9.93 3.48
CA ALA A 11 7.11 10.32 2.70
C ALA A 11 8.34 10.63 3.60
N LEU A 12 8.22 10.43 4.92
CA LEU A 12 9.24 10.75 5.93
C LEU A 12 10.35 9.69 6.07
N LEU A 13 10.22 8.49 5.47
CA LEU A 13 11.29 7.50 5.53
C LEU A 13 12.55 7.93 4.74
N PHE A 14 12.40 8.79 3.73
CA PHE A 14 13.53 9.17 2.87
C PHE A 14 14.39 10.31 3.42
N THR A 15 13.79 11.29 4.10
CA THR A 15 14.55 12.36 4.78
C THR A 15 15.27 11.82 6.01
N ALA A 16 14.68 10.85 6.73
CA ALA A 16 15.34 10.17 7.86
C ALA A 16 16.56 9.33 7.42
N LEU A 17 16.55 8.73 6.23
CA LEU A 17 17.70 8.01 5.67
C LEU A 17 18.87 8.95 5.27
N LEU A 18 18.61 10.23 5.04
CA LEU A 18 19.63 11.22 4.68
C LEU A 18 20.10 12.11 5.85
N THR A 19 19.39 12.13 7.00
CA THR A 19 19.74 13.00 8.14
C THR A 19 19.78 12.29 9.49
N VAL A 20 20.32 11.07 9.59
CA VAL A 20 20.61 10.44 10.89
C VAL A 20 21.76 11.20 11.59
N SER A 21 21.41 12.23 12.35
CA SER A 21 22.22 12.73 13.47
C SER A 21 21.82 11.99 14.74
N CYS A 22 22.08 10.69 14.77
CA CYS A 22 22.24 9.92 16.00
C CYS A 22 23.57 9.22 15.85
N LYS A 23 24.50 9.48 16.78
CA LYS A 23 25.84 8.87 16.86
C LYS A 23 25.74 7.34 16.75
N VAL A 24 25.87 6.86 15.53
CA VAL A 24 26.43 5.58 15.18
C VAL A 24 27.54 5.95 14.20
N GLU A 25 28.79 5.73 14.59
CA GLU A 25 29.89 5.70 13.63
C GLU A 25 29.67 4.50 12.71
N VAL A 26 28.77 4.66 11.73
CA VAL A 26 28.82 3.90 10.48
C VAL A 26 29.48 4.84 9.51
N GLU A 27 30.62 4.44 8.95
CA GLU A 27 31.21 5.12 7.80
C GLU A 27 30.10 5.41 6.79
N ALA A 28 29.92 6.68 6.44
CA ALA A 28 28.94 7.09 5.44
C ALA A 28 29.18 6.24 4.17
N PRO A 29 28.19 5.47 3.67
CA PRO A 29 28.39 4.68 2.47
C PRO A 29 28.71 5.63 1.33
N THR A 30 29.90 5.48 0.76
CA THR A 30 30.53 6.37 -0.22
C THR A 30 29.97 6.20 -1.64
N GLY A 31 28.70 5.84 -1.80
CA GLY A 31 28.09 5.66 -3.12
C GLY A 31 26.59 5.87 -3.13
N TYR A 32 26.14 6.84 -3.94
CA TYR A 32 24.73 6.99 -4.33
C TYR A 32 24.14 5.70 -4.93
N ASP A 33 25.01 4.80 -5.41
CA ASP A 33 24.66 3.45 -5.88
C ASP A 33 23.90 2.64 -4.84
N THR A 34 24.39 2.60 -3.60
CA THR A 34 23.80 1.78 -2.53
C THR A 34 22.39 2.24 -2.14
N ILE A 35 22.07 3.52 -2.34
CA ILE A 35 20.74 4.08 -2.04
C ILE A 35 19.70 3.56 -3.04
N CYS A 36 20.01 3.62 -4.33
CA CYS A 36 19.07 3.23 -5.38
C CYS A 36 19.03 1.71 -5.63
N THR A 37 20.16 1.01 -5.52
CA THR A 37 20.25 -0.43 -5.85
C THR A 37 19.91 -1.36 -4.68
N ASP A 38 20.21 -0.98 -3.44
CA ASP A 38 20.10 -1.91 -2.29
C ASP A 38 18.98 -1.49 -1.32
N ASN A 39 18.80 -0.18 -1.09
CA ASN A 39 17.81 0.33 -0.14
C ASN A 39 16.43 0.53 -0.78
N ILE A 40 16.34 1.27 -1.89
CA ILE A 40 15.05 1.61 -2.50
C ILE A 40 14.48 0.48 -3.34
N SER A 41 15.31 -0.24 -4.09
CA SER A 41 14.88 -1.36 -4.95
C SER A 41 14.10 -2.45 -4.17
N SER A 42 14.46 -2.69 -2.91
CA SER A 42 13.77 -3.62 -2.01
C SER A 42 12.32 -3.21 -1.70
N LEU A 43 12.05 -1.90 -1.75
CA LEU A 43 10.74 -1.29 -1.58
C LEU A 43 9.95 -1.23 -2.89
N VAL A 44 10.52 -1.64 -4.02
CA VAL A 44 9.83 -1.70 -5.31
C VAL A 44 8.92 -2.93 -5.37
N ASN A 45 7.68 -2.71 -5.79
CA ASN A 45 6.72 -3.75 -6.11
C ASN A 45 6.82 -4.11 -7.59
N SER A 46 7.50 -5.22 -7.89
CA SER A 46 7.61 -5.76 -9.24
C SER A 46 6.30 -6.37 -9.78
N SER A 47 5.30 -6.57 -8.92
CA SER A 47 4.05 -7.29 -9.26
C SER A 47 2.85 -6.36 -9.51
N MET A 48 3.07 -5.06 -9.71
CA MET A 48 1.98 -4.16 -10.11
C MET A 48 1.42 -4.56 -11.48
N ARG A 49 0.12 -4.41 -11.67
CA ARG A 49 -0.52 -4.65 -12.98
C ARG A 49 -0.31 -3.44 -13.89
N TRP A 50 -0.36 -3.63 -15.20
CA TRP A 50 -0.37 -2.54 -16.19
C TRP A 50 -1.30 -2.90 -17.35
N THR A 51 -1.66 -1.90 -18.14
CA THR A 51 -2.28 -2.13 -19.45
C THR A 51 -1.18 -2.37 -20.47
N ALA A 52 -1.32 -3.42 -21.29
CA ALA A 52 -0.29 -3.81 -22.23
C ALA A 52 0.00 -2.70 -23.24
N VAL A 53 1.29 -2.41 -23.42
CA VAL A 53 1.82 -1.74 -24.61
C VAL A 53 2.24 -2.83 -25.59
N TYR A 54 2.07 -2.59 -26.89
CA TYR A 54 2.33 -3.59 -27.93
C TYR A 54 3.52 -3.17 -28.79
N GLY A 55 4.38 -4.12 -29.12
CA GLY A 55 5.44 -3.96 -30.10
C GLY A 55 5.09 -4.65 -31.41
N LYS A 56 5.54 -4.07 -32.53
CA LYS A 56 5.34 -4.64 -33.87
C LYS A 56 6.63 -5.25 -34.40
N SER A 57 6.58 -6.53 -34.78
CA SER A 57 7.61 -7.19 -35.60
C SER A 57 7.19 -7.21 -37.07
N GLU A 58 8.04 -7.73 -37.97
CA GLU A 58 7.71 -7.89 -39.39
C GLU A 58 6.43 -8.71 -39.65
N SER A 59 6.03 -9.58 -38.71
CA SER A 59 4.92 -10.53 -38.89
C SER A 59 3.87 -10.57 -37.77
N SER A 60 4.07 -9.85 -36.65
CA SER A 60 3.15 -9.92 -35.50
C SER A 60 3.09 -8.64 -34.67
N CYS A 61 1.94 -8.43 -34.02
CA CYS A 61 1.74 -7.43 -32.97
C CYS A 61 1.72 -8.15 -31.61
N THR A 62 2.64 -7.83 -30.71
CA THR A 62 2.86 -8.61 -29.48
C THR A 62 2.88 -7.69 -28.27
N ALA A 63 2.13 -8.04 -27.21
CA ALA A 63 2.18 -7.32 -25.95
C ALA A 63 3.59 -7.41 -25.34
N LEU A 64 4.09 -6.31 -24.80
CA LEU A 64 5.31 -6.29 -24.00
C LEU A 64 5.12 -7.17 -22.77
N LYS A 65 6.07 -8.09 -22.56
CA LYS A 65 6.09 -8.97 -21.39
C LYS A 65 6.49 -8.21 -20.12
N ASP A 66 7.43 -7.29 -20.26
CA ASP A 66 7.82 -6.35 -19.22
C ASP A 66 7.65 -4.92 -19.77
N PRO A 67 6.87 -4.05 -19.10
CA PRO A 67 6.75 -2.64 -19.47
C PRO A 67 8.09 -1.91 -19.44
N ASP A 68 9.03 -2.35 -18.60
CA ASP A 68 10.34 -1.76 -18.45
C ASP A 68 11.38 -2.40 -19.39
N ASP A 69 11.00 -3.10 -20.49
CA ASP A 69 11.91 -3.69 -21.50
C ASP A 69 11.76 -3.03 -22.89
N SER A 70 12.87 -2.85 -23.62
CA SER A 70 12.92 -2.26 -24.96
C SER A 70 13.20 -3.30 -26.04
N ALA A 71 12.18 -4.08 -26.40
CA ALA A 71 12.30 -5.14 -27.39
C ALA A 71 11.93 -4.73 -28.83
N TYR A 72 11.40 -3.53 -29.05
CA TYR A 72 10.83 -3.12 -30.35
C TYR A 72 11.22 -1.71 -30.77
N SER A 73 11.25 -1.46 -32.08
CA SER A 73 11.49 -0.14 -32.67
C SER A 73 10.25 0.75 -32.73
N GLU A 74 9.06 0.16 -32.66
CA GLU A 74 7.78 0.87 -32.65
C GLU A 74 6.83 0.26 -31.63
N TYR A 75 6.10 1.13 -30.93
CA TYR A 75 5.15 0.78 -29.89
C TYR A 75 3.74 1.25 -30.24
N TYR A 76 2.75 0.51 -29.76
CA TYR A 76 1.34 0.68 -30.07
C TYR A 76 0.48 0.50 -28.82
N ALA A 77 -0.63 1.24 -28.76
CA ALA A 77 -1.59 1.17 -27.66
C ALA A 77 -2.52 -0.05 -27.72
N ASP A 78 -2.64 -0.68 -28.89
CA ASP A 78 -3.64 -1.70 -29.16
C ASP A 78 -3.05 -3.00 -29.72
N SER A 79 -3.76 -4.11 -29.51
CA SER A 79 -3.35 -5.44 -29.95
C SER A 79 -3.32 -5.66 -31.47
N SER A 80 -3.88 -4.74 -32.26
CA SER A 80 -3.82 -4.77 -33.72
C SER A 80 -2.71 -3.89 -34.32
N CYS A 81 -1.92 -3.23 -33.46
CA CYS A 81 -0.85 -2.32 -33.81
C CYS A 81 -1.28 -1.26 -34.85
N GLN A 82 -2.39 -0.58 -34.59
CA GLN A 82 -2.92 0.49 -35.44
C GLN A 82 -2.72 1.89 -34.81
N GLN A 83 -2.80 1.97 -33.49
CA GLN A 83 -2.61 3.19 -32.70
C GLN A 83 -1.16 3.27 -32.21
N LYS A 84 -0.27 3.81 -33.06
CA LYS A 84 1.14 4.02 -32.71
C LYS A 84 1.28 5.00 -31.54
N ILE A 85 2.19 4.71 -30.61
CA ILE A 85 2.56 5.59 -29.50
C ILE A 85 4.07 5.80 -29.47
N ASN A 86 4.50 7.01 -29.09
CA ASN A 86 5.91 7.28 -28.78
C ASN A 86 6.17 6.82 -27.35
N TYR A 87 6.88 5.71 -27.20
CA TYR A 87 7.17 5.07 -25.91
C TYR A 87 8.68 4.92 -25.72
N SER A 88 9.16 5.25 -24.52
CA SER A 88 10.53 5.02 -24.10
C SER A 88 10.55 4.18 -22.83
N GLN A 89 11.55 3.32 -22.72
CA GLN A 89 11.89 2.68 -21.46
C GLN A 89 12.53 3.71 -20.52
N GLN A 90 12.20 3.59 -19.24
CA GLN A 90 12.92 4.26 -18.17
C GLN A 90 13.12 3.21 -17.07
N SER A 91 14.33 3.03 -16.57
CA SER A 91 14.54 2.13 -15.42
C SER A 91 14.30 2.88 -14.10
N PHE A 92 13.87 2.14 -13.09
CA PHE A 92 13.70 2.70 -11.75
C PHE A 92 15.04 3.24 -11.21
N GLU A 93 16.11 2.47 -11.41
CA GLU A 93 17.46 2.80 -10.96
C GLU A 93 17.92 4.12 -11.59
N SER A 94 17.82 4.26 -12.91
CA SER A 94 18.24 5.49 -13.60
C SER A 94 17.48 6.72 -13.10
N LEU A 95 16.15 6.60 -12.95
CA LEU A 95 15.34 7.70 -12.45
C LEU A 95 15.69 8.05 -11.00
N CYS A 96 15.95 7.03 -10.17
CA CYS A 96 16.40 7.22 -8.80
C CYS A 96 17.75 7.93 -8.75
N TYR A 97 18.72 7.52 -9.56
CA TYR A 97 20.02 8.15 -9.65
C TYR A 97 19.93 9.60 -10.10
N ASP A 98 19.16 9.87 -11.15
CA ASP A 98 18.96 11.23 -11.65
C ASP A 98 18.40 12.11 -10.54
N LEU A 99 17.42 11.61 -9.80
CA LEU A 99 16.78 12.38 -8.75
C LEU A 99 17.68 12.59 -7.52
N VAL A 100 18.40 11.56 -7.07
CA VAL A 100 19.31 11.63 -5.91
C VAL A 100 20.53 12.50 -6.21
N ASN A 101 21.02 12.51 -7.46
CA ASN A 101 22.14 13.34 -7.88
C ASN A 101 21.73 14.73 -8.39
N SER A 102 20.45 14.92 -8.75
CA SER A 102 19.92 16.24 -9.12
C SER A 102 19.72 17.11 -7.88
N ASN A 103 19.91 18.41 -8.04
CA ASN A 103 19.38 19.36 -7.07
C ASN A 103 17.85 19.17 -7.04
N THR A 104 17.26 18.99 -5.86
CA THR A 104 15.81 18.79 -5.67
C THR A 104 14.97 19.92 -6.24
N MET A 105 15.57 21.02 -6.72
CA MET A 105 14.88 22.11 -7.41
C MET A 105 14.68 21.86 -8.93
N GLU A 106 15.37 20.86 -9.48
CA GLU A 106 15.50 20.62 -10.92
C GLU A 106 14.48 19.62 -11.49
N VAL A 107 13.67 18.98 -10.65
CA VAL A 107 12.52 18.19 -11.12
C VAL A 107 11.53 19.10 -11.84
N GLY A 108 10.91 18.60 -12.90
CA GLY A 108 10.01 19.40 -13.73
C GLY A 108 10.73 20.44 -14.59
N ASN A 109 12.04 20.26 -14.84
CA ASN A 109 12.83 21.07 -15.74
C ASN A 109 13.14 20.28 -17.03
N PRO A 110 12.62 20.70 -18.21
CA PRO A 110 12.83 19.96 -19.45
C PRO A 110 14.29 19.96 -19.91
N ALA A 111 15.11 20.89 -19.41
CA ALA A 111 16.55 20.90 -19.67
C ALA A 111 17.29 19.73 -18.98
N LYS A 112 16.62 19.00 -18.09
CA LYS A 112 17.18 17.85 -17.35
C LYS A 112 16.61 16.51 -17.80
N TRP A 113 15.68 16.50 -18.76
CA TRP A 113 15.19 15.24 -19.33
C TRP A 113 16.32 14.50 -20.04
N ALA A 114 16.43 13.20 -19.76
CA ALA A 114 17.36 12.33 -20.49
C ALA A 114 16.96 12.25 -21.97
N ASP A 115 17.96 12.24 -22.87
CA ASP A 115 17.73 12.14 -24.32
C ASP A 115 16.95 10.88 -24.70
N THR A 116 17.06 9.81 -23.90
CA THR A 116 16.35 8.54 -24.11
C THR A 116 14.84 8.63 -23.96
N ILE A 117 14.35 9.58 -23.17
CA ILE A 117 12.91 9.83 -22.98
C ILE A 117 12.44 11.09 -23.70
N LYS A 118 13.34 11.88 -24.30
CA LYS A 118 12.98 13.15 -24.92
C LYS A 118 12.36 12.91 -26.29
N GLN A 119 11.12 13.39 -26.50
CA GLN A 119 10.48 13.36 -27.82
C GLN A 119 10.78 14.66 -28.59
N SER A 120 10.79 15.80 -27.88
CA SER A 120 11.15 17.12 -28.39
C SER A 120 11.60 18.02 -27.22
N ASP A 121 11.91 19.29 -27.49
CA ASP A 121 12.21 20.27 -26.44
C ASP A 121 11.00 20.63 -25.56
N THR A 122 9.79 20.20 -25.94
CA THR A 122 8.55 20.52 -25.21
C THR A 122 7.81 19.30 -24.68
N GLU A 123 8.24 18.07 -24.99
CA GLU A 123 7.63 16.85 -24.44
C GLU A 123 8.55 15.63 -24.44
N THR A 124 8.33 14.73 -23.49
CA THR A 124 8.96 13.40 -23.44
C THR A 124 8.20 12.39 -24.29
N ASN A 125 8.69 11.16 -24.47
CA ASN A 125 7.88 10.01 -24.84
C ASN A 125 7.01 9.59 -23.65
N TRP A 126 6.03 8.71 -23.87
CA TRP A 126 5.36 8.00 -22.78
C TRP A 126 6.33 6.98 -22.17
N PHE A 127 6.30 6.82 -20.86
CA PHE A 127 7.03 5.79 -20.12
C PHE A 127 6.19 5.34 -18.94
N MET A 128 6.56 4.23 -18.30
CA MET A 128 5.79 3.70 -17.19
C MET A 128 6.19 4.38 -15.87
N SER A 129 5.21 4.79 -15.07
CA SER A 129 5.44 5.50 -13.79
C SER A 129 6.28 4.65 -12.83
N GLN A 130 7.53 5.02 -12.61
CA GLN A 130 8.48 4.23 -11.81
C GLN A 130 8.20 4.37 -10.30
N TRP A 131 7.85 5.58 -9.85
CA TRP A 131 7.61 5.84 -8.43
C TRP A 131 6.32 5.19 -7.91
N ALA A 132 5.37 4.87 -8.78
CA ALA A 132 4.18 4.10 -8.43
C ALA A 132 4.52 2.71 -7.86
N LYS A 133 5.70 2.14 -8.19
CA LYS A 133 6.14 0.83 -7.69
C LYS A 133 6.53 0.86 -6.21
N LEU A 134 6.78 2.02 -5.59
CA LEU A 134 7.23 2.10 -4.20
C LEU A 134 6.14 1.64 -3.21
N LYS A 135 6.45 0.63 -2.38
CA LYS A 135 5.63 0.05 -1.31
C LYS A 135 5.56 0.94 -0.06
N ILE A 136 5.21 2.21 -0.22
CA ILE A 136 5.28 3.20 0.85
C ILE A 136 3.92 3.53 1.50
N TYR A 137 2.89 2.71 1.25
CA TYR A 137 1.56 2.88 1.81
C TYR A 137 0.97 1.61 2.44
N ALA A 138 0.10 1.82 3.42
CA ALA A 138 -0.81 0.81 3.97
C ALA A 138 -1.87 0.31 2.96
N TYR A 139 -2.04 1.01 1.84
CA TYR A 139 -2.97 0.60 0.77
C TYR A 139 -2.31 -0.48 -0.12
N PRO A 140 -3.00 -1.56 -0.51
CA PRO A 140 -2.45 -2.61 -1.36
C PRO A 140 -2.20 -2.11 -2.79
N GLN A 141 -1.08 -1.39 -3.00
CA GLN A 141 -0.70 -0.82 -4.30
C GLN A 141 -0.55 -1.89 -5.40
N TYR A 142 -0.27 -3.15 -5.04
CA TYR A 142 -0.23 -4.28 -6.00
C TYR A 142 -1.57 -4.54 -6.70
N THR A 143 -2.68 -4.02 -6.18
CA THR A 143 -4.00 -4.14 -6.82
C THR A 143 -4.25 -3.07 -7.89
N LEU A 144 -3.50 -1.97 -7.86
CA LEU A 144 -3.66 -0.84 -8.76
C LEU A 144 -2.94 -1.09 -10.09
N LYS A 145 -3.47 -0.51 -11.16
CA LYS A 145 -2.78 -0.45 -12.44
C LYS A 145 -1.74 0.67 -12.43
N ARG A 146 -0.48 0.31 -12.60
CA ARG A 146 0.63 1.23 -12.82
C ARG A 146 0.36 2.05 -14.10
N PRO A 147 0.34 3.39 -14.03
CA PRO A 147 0.00 4.21 -15.18
C PRO A 147 1.22 4.46 -16.08
N LEU A 148 0.92 4.77 -17.33
CA LEU A 148 1.81 5.47 -18.24
C LEU A 148 1.85 6.95 -17.83
N VAL A 149 3.03 7.55 -17.96
CA VAL A 149 3.29 8.96 -17.71
C VAL A 149 4.03 9.59 -18.90
N LYS A 150 3.72 10.84 -19.17
CA LYS A 150 4.43 11.71 -20.11
C LYS A 150 4.60 13.07 -19.46
N GLU A 151 5.67 13.78 -19.77
CA GLU A 151 5.89 15.14 -19.29
C GLU A 151 5.89 16.13 -20.46
N VAL A 152 5.23 17.27 -20.29
CA VAL A 152 5.08 18.29 -21.34
C VAL A 152 5.28 19.69 -20.78
N VAL A 153 5.86 20.59 -21.57
CA VAL A 153 5.98 22.02 -21.24
C VAL A 153 4.63 22.69 -21.47
N TYR A 154 4.04 23.26 -20.43
CA TYR A 154 2.75 23.97 -20.52
C TYR A 154 2.91 25.50 -20.56
N SER A 155 4.03 26.03 -20.06
CA SER A 155 4.30 27.47 -20.04
C SER A 155 5.80 27.76 -19.91
N THR A 156 6.21 28.95 -20.36
CA THR A 156 7.60 29.43 -20.24
C THR A 156 7.63 30.88 -19.72
N PRO A 157 7.21 31.13 -18.46
CA PRO A 157 7.28 32.47 -17.88
C PRO A 157 8.72 32.99 -17.81
N SER A 158 8.86 34.31 -17.74
CA SER A 158 10.14 34.98 -17.50
C SER A 158 10.10 35.76 -16.20
N ASP A 159 11.23 35.82 -15.49
CA ASP A 159 11.41 36.71 -14.36
C ASP A 159 11.63 38.18 -14.82
N ALA A 160 11.74 39.10 -13.85
CA ALA A 160 11.97 40.52 -14.14
C ALA A 160 13.32 40.81 -14.84
N ALA A 161 14.28 39.89 -14.77
CA ALA A 161 15.58 40.00 -15.45
C ALA A 161 15.56 39.37 -16.86
N GLY A 162 14.44 38.77 -17.28
CA GLY A 162 14.28 38.12 -18.57
C GLY A 162 14.76 36.67 -18.60
N ASN A 163 15.11 36.07 -17.46
CA ASN A 163 15.42 34.63 -17.41
C ASN A 163 14.13 33.83 -17.52
N THR A 164 14.12 32.80 -18.36
CA THR A 164 12.94 31.97 -18.60
C THR A 164 12.91 30.75 -17.69
N CYS A 165 11.72 30.32 -17.31
CA CYS A 165 11.48 29.04 -16.66
C CYS A 165 10.54 28.20 -17.51
N SER A 166 10.98 27.07 -18.03
CA SER A 166 10.08 26.14 -18.71
C SER A 166 9.37 25.27 -17.68
N LEU A 167 8.07 25.52 -17.49
CA LEU A 167 7.23 24.79 -16.54
C LEU A 167 6.56 23.61 -17.23
N THR A 168 6.66 22.45 -16.58
CA THR A 168 6.14 21.19 -17.12
C THR A 168 4.96 20.66 -16.33
N ALA A 169 4.17 19.83 -16.97
CA ALA A 169 3.13 19.04 -16.33
C ALA A 169 3.29 17.58 -16.72
N ARG A 170 3.18 16.69 -15.74
CA ARG A 170 3.05 15.27 -16.00
C ARG A 170 1.62 14.91 -16.32
N ILE A 171 1.45 13.97 -17.23
CA ILE A 171 0.16 13.48 -17.69
C ILE A 171 0.17 11.97 -17.49
N TYR A 172 -0.81 11.45 -16.77
CA TYR A 172 -0.91 10.04 -16.45
C TYR A 172 -2.16 9.43 -17.05
N LYS A 173 -2.00 8.22 -17.61
CA LYS A 173 -3.09 7.38 -18.12
C LYS A 173 -2.86 5.93 -17.72
N ALA A 174 -3.90 5.25 -17.24
CA ALA A 174 -3.83 3.80 -17.02
C ALA A 174 -3.86 3.01 -18.34
N ASP A 175 -4.46 3.59 -19.39
CA ASP A 175 -4.68 2.97 -20.69
C ASP A 175 -4.77 4.07 -21.77
N MET A 176 -4.02 3.88 -22.87
CA MET A 176 -3.93 4.84 -23.97
C MET A 176 -5.15 4.80 -24.90
N GLU A 177 -5.93 3.72 -24.88
CA GLU A 177 -7.15 3.57 -25.66
C GLU A 177 -8.32 4.32 -25.02
N GLN A 178 -8.26 4.61 -23.72
CA GLN A 178 -9.31 5.34 -23.02
C GLN A 178 -9.56 6.72 -23.62
N THR A 179 -10.83 6.98 -23.92
CA THR A 179 -11.32 8.24 -24.49
C THR A 179 -12.34 8.91 -23.59
N ASN A 180 -12.45 10.24 -23.71
CA ASN A 180 -13.38 11.08 -22.94
C ASN A 180 -13.30 10.82 -21.42
N THR A 181 -12.11 10.54 -20.90
CA THR A 181 -11.91 10.25 -19.47
C THR A 181 -12.13 11.51 -18.64
N PRO A 182 -12.71 11.41 -17.43
CA PRO A 182 -12.73 12.54 -16.51
C PRO A 182 -11.31 13.04 -16.20
N THR A 183 -11.17 14.34 -15.94
CA THR A 183 -9.88 14.98 -15.66
C THR A 183 -9.66 15.15 -14.17
N ALA A 184 -8.47 14.76 -13.71
CA ALA A 184 -7.98 15.09 -12.37
C ALA A 184 -6.69 15.91 -12.47
N VAL A 185 -6.52 16.87 -11.57
CA VAL A 185 -5.29 17.67 -11.43
C VAL A 185 -4.68 17.37 -10.06
N VAL A 186 -3.40 17.03 -10.00
CA VAL A 186 -2.67 16.75 -8.75
C VAL A 186 -1.55 17.77 -8.59
N ILE A 187 -1.63 18.61 -7.56
CA ILE A 187 -0.66 19.69 -7.32
C ILE A 187 0.18 19.34 -6.09
N HIS A 188 1.48 19.26 -6.28
CA HIS A 188 2.43 18.88 -5.24
C HIS A 188 2.57 19.93 -4.13
N GLY A 189 2.96 19.47 -2.93
CA GLY A 189 3.36 20.30 -1.79
C GLY A 189 4.82 20.76 -1.85
N GLY A 190 5.46 20.97 -0.69
CA GLY A 190 6.86 21.42 -0.61
C GLY A 190 7.03 22.90 -0.23
N GLY A 191 6.10 23.47 0.54
CA GLY A 191 6.24 24.83 1.09
C GLY A 191 6.41 25.95 0.05
N TRP A 192 6.01 25.70 -1.21
CA TRP A 192 6.32 26.53 -2.38
C TRP A 192 7.81 26.71 -2.70
N GLU A 193 8.70 26.08 -1.93
CA GLU A 193 10.14 26.24 -2.02
C GLU A 193 10.78 25.08 -2.77
N GLU A 194 10.20 23.87 -2.69
CA GLU A 194 10.82 22.67 -3.24
C GLU A 194 9.90 21.84 -4.15
N ARG A 195 10.52 21.15 -5.12
CA ARG A 195 9.89 20.14 -5.98
C ARG A 195 10.85 18.96 -6.18
N GLY A 196 10.98 18.08 -5.19
CA GLY A 196 11.95 16.96 -5.23
C GLY A 196 11.31 15.58 -5.25
N LEU A 197 12.00 14.59 -4.68
CA LEU A 197 11.52 13.21 -4.54
C LEU A 197 10.15 13.10 -3.89
N GLN A 198 9.86 13.94 -2.90
CA GLN A 198 8.54 13.97 -2.29
C GLN A 198 7.44 14.34 -3.30
N ALA A 199 7.68 15.34 -4.16
CA ALA A 199 6.70 15.77 -5.16
C ALA A 199 6.48 14.68 -6.22
N GLU A 200 7.57 14.10 -6.72
CA GLU A 200 7.57 12.97 -7.67
C GLU A 200 6.76 11.78 -7.18
N VAL A 201 7.11 11.30 -5.99
CA VAL A 201 6.53 10.09 -5.41
C VAL A 201 5.06 10.30 -5.06
N MET A 202 4.71 11.45 -4.47
CA MET A 202 3.31 11.75 -4.14
C MET A 202 2.47 11.91 -5.40
N ASN A 203 2.98 12.61 -6.43
CA ASN A 203 2.26 12.78 -7.69
C ASN A 203 1.99 11.43 -8.36
N ASP A 204 3.01 10.59 -8.54
CA ASP A 204 2.87 9.29 -9.20
C ASP A 204 1.88 8.39 -8.47
N ILE A 205 1.88 8.39 -7.13
CA ILE A 205 1.02 7.49 -6.37
C ILE A 205 -0.43 8.00 -6.33
N ILE A 206 -0.64 9.30 -6.09
CA ILE A 206 -1.98 9.89 -6.16
C ILE A 206 -2.55 9.75 -7.58
N ALA A 207 -1.72 9.97 -8.60
CA ALA A 207 -2.12 9.77 -9.99
C ALA A 207 -2.46 8.32 -10.30
N THR A 208 -1.72 7.35 -9.75
CA THR A 208 -2.02 5.91 -9.88
C THR A 208 -3.42 5.58 -9.36
N ILE A 209 -3.82 6.16 -8.23
CA ILE A 209 -5.16 5.94 -7.66
C ILE A 209 -6.24 6.51 -8.58
N TYR A 210 -6.06 7.72 -9.10
CA TYR A 210 -7.06 8.34 -9.96
C TYR A 210 -7.12 7.70 -11.35
N THR A 211 -5.98 7.34 -11.94
CA THR A 211 -5.93 6.64 -13.22
C THR A 211 -6.56 5.25 -13.15
N ASP A 212 -6.39 4.52 -12.04
CA ASP A 212 -7.10 3.25 -11.80
C ASP A 212 -8.64 3.43 -11.73
N LYS A 213 -9.11 4.61 -11.30
CA LYS A 213 -10.52 5.01 -11.35
C LYS A 213 -10.96 5.59 -12.71
N GLY A 214 -10.11 5.51 -13.72
CA GLY A 214 -10.42 5.92 -15.10
C GLY A 214 -10.24 7.41 -15.38
N TYR A 215 -9.54 8.16 -14.52
CA TYR A 215 -9.19 9.55 -14.82
C TYR A 215 -7.95 9.64 -15.71
N THR A 216 -7.87 10.68 -16.55
CA THR A 216 -6.58 11.19 -17.01
C THR A 216 -6.12 12.25 -16.00
N VAL A 217 -4.92 12.08 -15.47
CA VAL A 217 -4.39 12.94 -14.40
C VAL A 217 -3.35 13.87 -14.96
N PHE A 218 -3.37 15.14 -14.54
CA PHE A 218 -2.37 16.14 -14.89
C PHE A 218 -1.72 16.68 -13.61
N ALA A 219 -0.40 16.67 -13.52
CA ALA A 219 0.34 17.15 -12.35
C ALA A 219 1.33 18.25 -12.75
N PRO A 220 0.98 19.54 -12.57
CA PRO A 220 1.85 20.66 -12.93
C PRO A 220 2.94 20.93 -11.90
N TYR A 221 4.11 21.33 -12.39
CA TYR A 221 5.13 22.00 -11.59
C TYR A 221 5.00 23.52 -11.78
N TYR A 222 5.30 24.28 -10.73
CA TYR A 222 5.25 25.75 -10.72
C TYR A 222 6.62 26.32 -10.29
N ARG A 223 6.85 27.63 -10.48
CA ARG A 223 8.09 28.29 -10.01
C ARG A 223 8.16 28.30 -8.48
N LEU A 224 9.36 28.33 -7.93
CA LEU A 224 9.57 28.17 -6.49
C LEU A 224 10.01 29.47 -5.83
N THR A 225 9.73 29.58 -4.53
CA THR A 225 10.22 30.69 -3.69
C THR A 225 11.70 30.56 -3.33
N ALA A 226 12.31 29.39 -3.58
CA ALA A 226 13.71 29.09 -3.29
C ALA A 226 14.67 30.14 -3.83
N THR A 227 15.83 30.26 -3.20
CA THR A 227 16.88 31.21 -3.61
C THR A 227 17.99 30.54 -4.43
N THR A 228 17.96 29.21 -4.56
CA THR A 228 18.91 28.40 -5.32
C THR A 228 18.17 27.50 -6.31
N GLY A 229 18.78 27.22 -7.47
CA GLY A 229 18.18 26.43 -8.56
C GLY A 229 18.30 27.14 -9.92
N THR A 230 17.57 26.65 -10.92
CA THR A 230 17.56 27.23 -12.27
C THR A 230 17.03 28.67 -12.28
N ALA A 231 17.81 29.59 -12.89
CA ALA A 231 17.43 30.99 -13.05
C ALA A 231 16.07 31.14 -13.77
N GLY A 232 15.24 32.09 -13.33
CA GLY A 232 13.85 32.24 -13.80
C GLY A 232 12.85 31.31 -13.13
N CYS A 233 13.27 30.13 -12.64
CA CYS A 233 12.40 29.18 -11.93
C CYS A 233 12.35 29.37 -10.41
N ILE A 234 13.20 30.23 -9.87
CA ILE A 234 13.42 30.46 -8.44
C ILE A 234 13.11 31.92 -8.09
N ASN A 235 13.10 32.25 -6.80
CA ASN A 235 12.75 33.57 -6.28
C ASN A 235 11.36 34.07 -6.72
N ALA A 236 10.44 33.19 -7.09
CA ALA A 236 9.08 33.58 -7.45
C ALA A 236 8.34 34.16 -6.23
N SER A 237 7.48 35.14 -6.48
CA SER A 237 6.48 35.62 -5.53
C SER A 237 5.25 34.71 -5.54
N GLY A 238 4.44 34.76 -4.49
CA GLY A 238 3.16 34.02 -4.48
C GLY A 238 2.22 34.42 -5.62
N THR A 239 2.26 35.67 -6.08
CA THR A 239 1.49 36.12 -7.24
C THR A 239 1.92 35.41 -8.52
N GLU A 240 3.22 35.23 -8.71
CA GLU A 240 3.78 34.51 -9.85
C GLU A 240 3.41 33.02 -9.80
N ILE A 241 3.46 32.41 -8.62
CA ILE A 241 3.05 31.01 -8.41
C ILE A 241 1.57 30.81 -8.74
N LEU A 242 0.69 31.70 -8.28
CA LEU A 242 -0.72 31.66 -8.64
C LEU A 242 -0.91 31.84 -10.16
N THR A 243 -0.14 32.73 -10.78
CA THR A 243 -0.17 32.96 -12.23
C THR A 243 0.26 31.71 -13.01
N ASP A 244 1.25 30.97 -12.52
CA ASP A 244 1.71 29.72 -13.14
C ASP A 244 0.60 28.66 -13.13
N ILE A 245 -0.10 28.52 -12.00
CA ILE A 245 -1.23 27.57 -11.86
C ILE A 245 -2.44 27.98 -12.71
N GLU A 246 -2.74 29.27 -12.84
CA GLU A 246 -3.76 29.79 -13.75
C GLU A 246 -3.38 29.59 -15.23
N SER A 247 -2.09 29.75 -15.56
CA SER A 247 -1.55 29.46 -16.89
C SER A 247 -1.66 27.96 -17.21
N PHE A 248 -1.38 27.09 -16.24
CA PHE A 248 -1.60 25.66 -16.37
C PHE A 248 -3.08 25.32 -16.62
N TYR A 249 -4.02 25.90 -15.88
CA TYR A 249 -5.45 25.67 -16.09
C TYR A 249 -5.89 26.07 -17.51
N THR A 250 -5.41 27.23 -17.98
CA THR A 250 -5.67 27.71 -19.34
C THR A 250 -5.12 26.74 -20.39
N TRP A 251 -3.88 26.27 -20.20
CA TRP A 251 -3.28 25.26 -21.05
C TRP A 251 -4.04 23.93 -21.01
N LEU A 252 -4.41 23.45 -19.83
CA LEU A 252 -5.12 22.19 -19.62
C LEU A 252 -6.46 22.18 -20.35
N THR A 253 -7.27 23.23 -20.18
CA THR A 253 -8.59 23.32 -20.82
C THR A 253 -8.50 23.40 -22.34
N ALA A 254 -7.43 23.98 -22.88
CA ALA A 254 -7.16 24.01 -24.31
C ALA A 254 -6.62 22.67 -24.87
N ASN A 255 -5.91 21.88 -24.06
CA ASN A 255 -5.16 20.70 -24.54
C ASN A 255 -5.70 19.35 -24.03
N ALA A 256 -6.65 19.31 -23.09
CA ALA A 256 -7.14 18.05 -22.52
C ALA A 256 -7.66 17.05 -23.57
N SER A 257 -8.28 17.53 -24.64
CA SER A 257 -8.79 16.70 -25.74
C SER A 257 -7.68 15.96 -26.50
N VAL A 258 -6.46 16.53 -26.58
CA VAL A 258 -5.28 15.87 -27.17
C VAL A 258 -4.96 14.58 -26.43
N TYR A 259 -5.14 14.58 -25.10
CA TYR A 259 -4.93 13.42 -24.23
C TYR A 259 -6.20 12.59 -24.02
N LYS A 260 -7.22 12.83 -24.86
CA LYS A 260 -8.55 12.21 -24.81
C LYS A 260 -9.25 12.40 -23.45
N ALA A 261 -8.97 13.50 -22.76
CA ALA A 261 -9.52 13.84 -21.45
C ALA A 261 -10.62 14.91 -21.56
N ASN A 262 -11.54 14.90 -20.59
CA ASN A 262 -12.68 15.80 -20.52
C ASN A 262 -12.49 16.85 -19.42
N ALA A 263 -12.21 18.09 -19.82
CA ALA A 263 -11.98 19.21 -18.92
C ALA A 263 -13.25 20.01 -18.52
N ASN A 264 -14.45 19.48 -18.78
CA ASN A 264 -15.70 20.14 -18.39
C ASN A 264 -16.05 19.91 -16.91
N ASN A 265 -15.48 18.87 -16.30
CA ASN A 265 -15.64 18.56 -14.88
C ASN A 265 -14.31 18.06 -14.31
N ILE A 266 -13.58 18.96 -13.68
CA ILE A 266 -12.23 18.73 -13.18
C ILE A 266 -12.29 18.47 -11.67
N LEU A 267 -11.63 17.38 -11.26
CA LEU A 267 -11.24 17.14 -9.87
C LEU A 267 -9.87 17.77 -9.63
N VAL A 268 -9.70 18.56 -8.58
CA VAL A 268 -8.36 19.06 -8.17
C VAL A 268 -7.96 18.42 -6.84
N HIS A 269 -6.73 17.97 -6.73
CA HIS A 269 -6.11 17.44 -5.52
C HIS A 269 -4.86 18.25 -5.24
N GLY A 270 -4.65 18.66 -3.99
CA GLY A 270 -3.34 19.11 -3.56
C GLY A 270 -3.05 18.77 -2.12
N ASN A 271 -1.76 18.74 -1.78
CA ASN A 271 -1.26 18.55 -0.42
C ASN A 271 -0.40 19.74 0.04
N SER A 272 -0.51 20.18 1.30
CA SER A 272 0.23 21.32 1.84
C SER A 272 0.12 22.58 0.95
N ALA A 273 1.23 23.15 0.51
CA ALA A 273 1.30 24.24 -0.47
C ALA A 273 0.46 23.97 -1.74
N GLY A 274 0.43 22.72 -2.22
CA GLY A 274 -0.39 22.30 -3.36
C GLY A 274 -1.88 22.29 -3.06
N ALA A 275 -2.30 22.02 -1.80
CA ALA A 275 -3.70 22.13 -1.40
C ALA A 275 -4.18 23.58 -1.44
N HIS A 276 -3.31 24.53 -1.09
CA HIS A 276 -3.59 25.95 -1.27
C HIS A 276 -3.80 26.32 -2.76
N LEU A 277 -2.99 25.77 -3.67
CA LEU A 277 -3.13 26.00 -5.12
C LEU A 277 -4.34 25.26 -5.72
N ALA A 278 -4.67 24.07 -5.22
CA ALA A 278 -5.88 23.33 -5.62
C ALA A 278 -7.15 24.07 -5.16
N ALA A 279 -7.16 24.63 -3.95
CA ALA A 279 -8.23 25.48 -3.47
C ALA A 279 -8.35 26.78 -4.31
N HIS A 280 -7.22 27.32 -4.79
CA HIS A 280 -7.21 28.44 -5.73
C HIS A 280 -7.99 28.11 -6.99
N LEU A 281 -7.63 27.02 -7.69
CA LEU A 281 -8.33 26.60 -8.91
C LEU A 281 -9.81 26.29 -8.65
N ALA A 282 -10.13 25.64 -7.54
CA ALA A 282 -11.51 25.32 -7.17
C ALA A 282 -12.37 26.57 -6.96
N ALA A 283 -11.77 27.65 -6.44
CA ALA A 283 -12.46 28.92 -6.22
C ALA A 283 -12.52 29.77 -7.51
N SER A 284 -11.41 29.87 -8.25
CA SER A 284 -11.30 30.68 -9.48
C SER A 284 -12.13 30.10 -10.63
N HIS A 285 -12.27 28.77 -10.70
CA HIS A 285 -12.90 28.07 -11.82
C HIS A 285 -14.05 27.16 -11.39
N SER A 286 -14.87 27.61 -10.45
CA SER A 286 -15.99 26.84 -9.87
C SER A 286 -17.04 26.35 -10.89
N SER A 287 -17.05 26.90 -12.11
CA SER A 287 -17.87 26.41 -13.23
C SER A 287 -17.42 25.03 -13.73
N ASN A 288 -16.11 24.74 -13.70
CA ASN A 288 -15.52 23.53 -14.27
C ASN A 288 -14.85 22.67 -13.19
N VAL A 289 -14.31 23.27 -12.13
CA VAL A 289 -13.72 22.57 -10.98
C VAL A 289 -14.80 22.35 -9.93
N LYS A 290 -15.41 21.17 -9.92
CA LYS A 290 -16.55 20.86 -9.03
C LYS A 290 -16.17 20.20 -7.72
N ASN A 291 -15.00 19.55 -7.69
CA ASN A 291 -14.56 18.77 -6.55
C ASN A 291 -13.09 19.08 -6.25
N ALA A 292 -12.79 19.35 -4.98
CA ALA A 292 -11.44 19.57 -4.50
C ALA A 292 -11.09 18.61 -3.37
N VAL A 293 -9.91 18.03 -3.41
CA VAL A 293 -9.32 17.19 -2.36
C VAL A 293 -8.14 17.96 -1.77
N LEU A 294 -8.27 18.39 -0.52
CA LEU A 294 -7.40 19.39 0.10
C LEU A 294 -6.75 18.78 1.34
N PHE A 295 -5.49 18.39 1.20
CA PHE A 295 -4.74 17.73 2.26
C PHE A 295 -3.86 18.76 2.96
N TYR A 296 -4.14 19.02 4.25
CA TYR A 296 -3.33 19.82 5.17
C TYR A 296 -2.82 21.15 4.60
N GLY A 297 -3.69 21.83 3.87
CA GLY A 297 -3.39 23.08 3.17
C GLY A 297 -3.60 24.31 4.03
N PRO A 298 -2.83 25.38 3.80
CA PRO A 298 -3.13 26.69 4.38
C PRO A 298 -4.27 27.35 3.61
N LEU A 299 -5.50 27.14 4.09
CA LEU A 299 -6.76 27.45 3.39
C LEU A 299 -7.40 28.79 3.78
N ASP A 300 -6.85 29.49 4.78
CA ASP A 300 -7.28 30.82 5.21
C ASP A 300 -6.06 31.69 5.49
N MET A 301 -5.42 32.21 4.43
CA MET A 301 -4.21 33.01 4.56
C MET A 301 -4.40 34.26 5.41
N ASN A 302 -5.58 34.88 5.36
CA ASN A 302 -5.91 36.03 6.20
C ASN A 302 -5.86 35.66 7.70
N PHE A 303 -6.47 34.53 8.08
CA PHE A 303 -6.38 34.03 9.44
C PHE A 303 -4.94 33.71 9.84
N VAL A 304 -4.19 33.00 9.00
CA VAL A 304 -2.79 32.64 9.29
C VAL A 304 -1.96 33.90 9.57
N VAL A 305 -2.00 34.90 8.67
CA VAL A 305 -1.25 36.16 8.86
C VAL A 305 -1.72 36.92 10.09
N ALA A 306 -3.03 36.98 10.35
CA ALA A 306 -3.57 37.63 11.56
C ALA A 306 -3.07 36.98 12.85
N GLN A 307 -2.96 35.64 12.88
CA GLN A 307 -2.45 34.91 14.03
C GLN A 307 -0.94 35.10 14.23
N TYR A 308 -0.13 35.19 13.18
CA TYR A 308 1.29 35.56 13.31
C TYR A 308 1.48 36.97 13.90
N ARG A 309 0.55 37.90 13.64
CA ARG A 309 0.60 39.28 14.13
C ARG A 309 0.12 39.43 15.58
N ALA A 310 -0.80 38.59 16.03
CA ALA A 310 -1.38 38.68 17.36
C ALA A 310 -0.35 38.42 18.47
N ALA A 311 -0.39 39.21 19.54
CA ALA A 311 0.55 39.07 20.67
C ALA A 311 0.52 37.68 21.31
N ASN A 312 -0.66 37.04 21.34
CA ASN A 312 -0.90 35.68 21.84
C ASN A 312 -1.52 34.80 20.74
N GLY A 313 -1.10 34.97 19.49
CA GLY A 313 -1.60 34.18 18.37
C GLY A 313 -1.19 32.71 18.43
N ILE A 314 -1.90 31.87 17.67
CA ILE A 314 -1.69 30.41 17.64
C ILE A 314 -0.36 30.03 16.95
N TYR A 315 0.17 30.94 16.12
CA TYR A 315 1.46 30.78 15.45
C TYR A 315 2.56 31.55 16.20
N SER A 316 3.73 30.93 16.39
CA SER A 316 4.90 31.66 16.88
C SER A 316 5.42 32.59 15.79
N ALA A 317 5.70 33.84 16.15
CA ALA A 317 6.24 34.84 15.24
C ALA A 317 7.77 34.84 15.13
N ASP A 318 8.45 33.85 15.71
CA ASP A 318 9.90 33.74 15.59
C ASP A 318 10.29 33.44 14.15
N ILE A 319 11.07 34.34 13.55
CA ILE A 319 11.52 34.31 12.14
C ILE A 319 12.38 33.07 11.83
N GLY A 320 12.80 32.30 12.84
CA GLY A 320 13.56 31.05 12.69
C GLY A 320 12.72 29.76 12.61
N THR A 321 11.39 29.83 12.72
CA THR A 321 10.54 28.63 12.60
C THR A 321 10.23 28.32 11.13
N THR A 322 10.27 27.04 10.75
CA THR A 322 10.12 26.59 9.35
C THR A 322 8.87 27.13 8.65
N GLY A 323 7.72 27.21 9.34
CA GLY A 323 6.49 27.76 8.77
C GLY A 323 6.53 29.27 8.49
N ASN A 324 7.25 30.03 9.32
CA ASN A 324 7.45 31.45 9.10
C ASN A 324 8.32 31.69 7.85
N ILE A 325 9.34 30.85 7.64
CA ILE A 325 10.21 30.93 6.45
C ILE A 325 9.40 30.76 5.17
N PHE A 326 8.64 29.67 5.02
CA PHE A 326 7.88 29.42 3.80
C PHE A 326 6.86 30.54 3.52
N LEU A 327 6.10 30.93 4.54
CA LEU A 327 5.08 31.96 4.38
C LEU A 327 5.68 33.34 4.08
N SER A 328 6.78 33.70 4.73
CA SER A 328 7.46 34.98 4.50
C SER A 328 8.08 35.07 3.11
N GLN A 329 8.67 33.98 2.61
CA GLN A 329 9.17 33.90 1.24
C GLN A 329 8.03 34.01 0.22
N TYR A 330 6.94 33.26 0.40
CA TYR A 330 5.76 33.31 -0.48
C TYR A 330 5.14 34.70 -0.55
N LEU A 331 5.04 35.38 0.60
CA LEU A 331 4.50 36.74 0.73
C LEU A 331 5.53 37.84 0.41
N LYS A 332 6.79 37.50 0.11
CA LYS A 332 7.91 38.43 -0.10
C LYS A 332 8.04 39.49 1.02
N THR A 333 8.02 39.02 2.27
CA THR A 333 8.17 39.85 3.47
C THR A 333 9.30 39.34 4.34
N THR A 334 9.93 40.23 5.10
CA THR A 334 11.00 39.89 6.05
C THR A 334 10.49 39.80 7.50
N ASN A 335 9.24 40.19 7.77
CA ASN A 335 8.68 40.19 9.11
C ASN A 335 7.14 40.15 9.13
N LEU A 336 6.57 38.95 9.29
CA LEU A 336 5.11 38.72 9.35
C LEU A 336 4.36 39.52 10.44
N LYS A 337 5.03 39.99 11.50
CA LYS A 337 4.40 40.85 12.54
C LYS A 337 4.19 42.28 12.06
N LEU A 338 5.13 42.81 11.28
CA LEU A 338 5.14 44.20 10.82
C LEU A 338 4.56 44.35 9.40
N THR A 339 4.65 43.31 8.59
CA THR A 339 4.31 43.29 7.16
C THR A 339 4.04 41.84 6.72
N PRO A 340 2.97 41.51 5.98
CA PRO A 340 2.30 42.36 5.01
C PRO A 340 1.01 42.99 5.55
N ASP A 341 0.50 43.99 4.84
CA ASP A 341 -0.88 44.41 5.01
C ASP A 341 -1.80 43.24 4.64
N ILE A 342 -2.71 42.88 5.54
CA ILE A 342 -3.74 41.85 5.33
C ILE A 342 -4.65 42.18 4.14
N SER A 343 -4.65 43.44 3.67
CA SER A 343 -5.37 43.89 2.48
C SER A 343 -4.71 43.52 1.14
N THR A 344 -3.50 42.95 1.15
CA THR A 344 -2.81 42.59 -0.10
C THR A 344 -3.62 41.58 -0.91
N ASP A 345 -3.61 41.78 -2.24
CA ASP A 345 -4.34 40.91 -3.17
C ASP A 345 -3.94 39.43 -3.03
N LEU A 346 -2.69 39.16 -2.68
CA LEU A 346 -2.18 37.80 -2.46
C LEU A 346 -2.82 37.11 -1.24
N ILE A 347 -2.99 37.81 -0.12
CA ILE A 347 -3.64 37.27 1.08
C ILE A 347 -5.11 36.98 0.81
N ARG A 348 -5.82 37.90 0.12
CA ARG A 348 -7.20 37.68 -0.32
C ARG A 348 -7.32 36.50 -1.29
N LYS A 349 -6.40 36.39 -2.25
CA LYS A 349 -6.36 35.27 -3.20
C LYS A 349 -6.09 33.93 -2.53
N GLY A 350 -5.34 33.90 -1.43
CA GLY A 350 -5.08 32.71 -0.61
C GLY A 350 -6.07 32.47 0.55
N THR A 351 -7.13 33.27 0.67
CA THR A 351 -8.20 33.07 1.65
C THR A 351 -9.41 32.47 0.95
N TYR A 352 -9.92 31.35 1.45
CA TYR A 352 -11.02 30.60 0.81
C TYR A 352 -12.29 30.53 1.65
N THR A 353 -12.28 31.08 2.86
CA THR A 353 -13.44 31.12 3.78
C THR A 353 -14.53 32.09 3.33
N ASP A 354 -14.23 33.01 2.44
CA ASP A 354 -15.17 33.96 1.83
C ASP A 354 -15.53 33.60 0.38
N LYS A 355 -15.03 32.46 -0.14
CA LYS A 355 -15.23 32.04 -1.53
C LYS A 355 -16.21 30.88 -1.63
N THR A 356 -16.95 30.85 -2.74
CA THR A 356 -17.82 29.72 -3.06
C THR A 356 -17.01 28.64 -3.76
N LEU A 357 -16.68 27.57 -3.03
CA LEU A 357 -16.08 26.37 -3.58
C LEU A 357 -17.17 25.30 -3.81
N GLY A 358 -16.94 24.42 -4.79
CA GLY A 358 -17.73 23.19 -4.98
C GLY A 358 -17.61 22.21 -3.80
N ASN A 359 -17.75 20.91 -4.07
CA ASN A 359 -17.54 19.92 -3.01
C ASN A 359 -16.06 19.89 -2.61
N VAL A 360 -15.77 19.96 -1.32
CA VAL A 360 -14.41 19.87 -0.80
C VAL A 360 -14.27 18.69 0.17
N PHE A 361 -13.29 17.85 -0.09
CA PHE A 361 -12.84 16.80 0.80
C PHE A 361 -11.55 17.27 1.47
N ILE A 362 -11.63 17.62 2.75
CA ILE A 362 -10.53 18.21 3.50
C ILE A 362 -9.99 17.16 4.46
N VAL A 363 -8.66 16.99 4.50
CA VAL A 363 -7.98 16.13 5.47
C VAL A 363 -6.96 16.97 6.23
N GLN A 364 -6.99 16.91 7.55
CA GLN A 364 -6.11 17.69 8.41
C GLN A 364 -5.65 16.87 9.61
N GLY A 365 -4.39 17.04 10.01
CA GLY A 365 -3.83 16.46 11.22
C GLY A 365 -4.07 17.39 12.41
N SER A 366 -4.59 16.87 13.52
CA SER A 366 -4.85 17.69 14.71
C SER A 366 -3.58 18.09 15.46
N GLY A 367 -2.45 17.45 15.17
CA GLY A 367 -1.13 17.75 15.71
C GLY A 367 -0.28 18.62 14.79
N ASP A 368 -0.80 19.01 13.62
CA ASP A 368 -0.05 19.82 12.65
C ASP A 368 0.37 21.16 13.26
N THR A 369 1.68 21.34 13.41
CA THR A 369 2.27 22.55 13.95
C THR A 369 2.70 23.54 12.88
N LEU A 370 2.79 23.09 11.61
CA LEU A 370 3.24 23.87 10.47
C LEU A 370 2.04 24.56 9.79
N VAL A 371 1.03 23.78 9.41
CA VAL A 371 -0.26 24.29 8.94
C VAL A 371 -1.32 23.93 9.97
N LYS A 372 -1.57 24.87 10.87
CA LYS A 372 -2.45 24.67 12.01
C LYS A 372 -3.87 24.25 11.56
N PRO A 373 -4.51 23.31 12.28
CA PRO A 373 -5.77 22.67 11.86
C PRO A 373 -6.96 23.63 11.70
N GLU A 374 -6.87 24.81 12.31
CA GLU A 374 -7.83 25.90 12.25
C GLU A 374 -8.06 26.35 10.81
N THR A 375 -7.05 26.28 9.93
CA THR A 375 -7.22 26.67 8.52
C THR A 375 -8.23 25.77 7.78
N ALA A 376 -8.14 24.45 7.98
CA ALA A 376 -9.08 23.47 7.46
C ALA A 376 -10.46 23.55 8.15
N LEU A 377 -10.46 23.72 9.47
CA LEU A 377 -11.67 23.89 10.28
C LEU A 377 -12.49 25.09 9.82
N ARG A 378 -11.83 26.24 9.64
CA ARG A 378 -12.48 27.48 9.24
C ARG A 378 -13.05 27.41 7.83
N LEU A 379 -12.40 26.72 6.88
CA LEU A 379 -13.01 26.45 5.58
C LEU A 379 -14.29 25.60 5.72
N CYS A 380 -14.27 24.59 6.59
CA CYS A 380 -15.45 23.76 6.86
C CYS A 380 -16.58 24.56 7.54
N GLU A 381 -16.24 25.45 8.48
CA GLU A 381 -17.18 26.35 9.14
C GLU A 381 -17.79 27.34 8.17
N ALA A 382 -16.97 27.96 7.31
CA ALA A 382 -17.42 28.86 6.26
C ALA A 382 -18.46 28.19 5.35
N LYS A 383 -18.15 26.99 4.84
CA LYS A 383 -19.07 26.26 3.96
C LYS A 383 -20.36 25.81 4.65
N SER A 384 -20.32 25.58 5.96
CA SER A 384 -21.51 25.19 6.73
C SER A 384 -22.33 26.38 7.21
N GLY A 385 -21.86 27.61 6.99
CA GLY A 385 -22.47 28.83 7.54
C GLY A 385 -22.26 28.98 9.05
N SER A 386 -21.33 28.21 9.63
CA SER A 386 -20.97 28.31 11.04
C SER A 386 -20.09 29.53 11.31
N THR A 387 -20.09 30.02 12.54
CA THR A 387 -19.13 31.05 12.96
C THR A 387 -17.70 30.52 12.85
N LEU A 388 -16.81 31.32 12.24
CA LEU A 388 -15.42 30.92 12.06
C LEU A 388 -14.65 30.96 13.39
N SER A 389 -13.99 29.86 13.73
CA SER A 389 -13.19 29.69 14.93
C SER A 389 -12.01 30.65 14.97
N THR A 390 -11.80 31.33 16.10
CA THR A 390 -10.73 32.33 16.29
C THR A 390 -9.65 31.90 17.29
N THR A 391 -9.89 30.81 18.02
CA THR A 391 -9.02 30.28 19.08
C THR A 391 -8.29 29.02 18.64
N ALA A 392 -7.27 28.63 19.41
CA ALA A 392 -6.56 27.37 19.21
C ALA A 392 -7.53 26.18 19.22
N TYR A 393 -7.44 25.34 18.20
CA TYR A 393 -8.22 24.13 18.07
C TYR A 393 -7.74 23.09 19.09
N THR A 394 -8.70 22.45 19.75
CA THR A 394 -8.46 21.27 20.58
C THR A 394 -9.24 20.11 19.97
N TYR A 395 -8.57 18.98 19.77
CA TYR A 395 -9.18 17.83 19.12
C TYR A 395 -10.45 17.36 19.86
N SER A 396 -11.55 17.21 19.10
CA SER A 396 -12.76 16.52 19.56
C SER A 396 -13.00 15.26 18.72
N ALA A 397 -13.49 14.19 19.37
CA ALA A 397 -13.88 12.96 18.68
C ALA A 397 -14.99 13.19 17.63
N THR A 398 -15.82 14.22 17.81
CA THR A 398 -16.86 14.62 16.85
C THR A 398 -16.29 15.24 15.57
N ASP A 399 -15.08 15.78 15.63
CA ASP A 399 -14.40 16.39 14.47
C ASP A 399 -13.61 15.36 13.64
N ALA A 400 -13.53 14.09 14.09
CA ALA A 400 -12.92 13.01 13.32
C ALA A 400 -13.50 12.91 11.90
N SER A 401 -14.80 13.19 11.76
CA SER A 401 -15.43 13.42 10.46
C SER A 401 -16.58 14.40 10.60
N ARG A 402 -16.43 15.59 10.02
CA ARG A 402 -17.38 16.70 10.10
C ARG A 402 -17.92 17.02 8.71
N ALA A 403 -19.25 17.09 8.59
CA ALA A 403 -19.87 17.63 7.38
C ALA A 403 -19.66 19.15 7.33
N CYS A 404 -19.25 19.66 6.18
CA CYS A 404 -18.98 21.09 5.96
C CYS A 404 -20.07 21.75 5.13
N GLY A 405 -21.04 21.01 4.61
CA GLY A 405 -22.08 21.51 3.72
C GLY A 405 -23.50 21.12 4.17
N THR A 406 -24.50 21.62 3.46
CA THR A 406 -25.90 21.17 3.57
C THR A 406 -26.10 19.82 2.88
N ASN A 407 -27.31 19.24 2.91
CA ASN A 407 -27.59 17.91 2.33
C ASN A 407 -27.18 17.73 0.84
N THR A 408 -27.07 18.82 0.07
CA THR A 408 -26.64 18.79 -1.34
C THR A 408 -25.13 19.01 -1.52
N ASP A 409 -24.47 19.59 -0.53
CA ASP A 409 -23.02 19.84 -0.53
C ASP A 409 -22.32 18.70 0.22
N LYS A 410 -21.62 17.84 -0.53
CA LYS A 410 -20.94 16.66 0.02
C LYS A 410 -19.60 16.98 0.67
N SER A 411 -19.34 18.25 0.96
CA SER A 411 -18.10 18.67 1.58
C SER A 411 -17.94 18.11 2.99
N ARG A 412 -16.73 17.63 3.28
CA ARG A 412 -16.41 17.01 4.56
C ARG A 412 -14.98 17.33 4.97
N LEU A 413 -14.79 17.48 6.27
CA LEU A 413 -13.52 17.57 6.95
C LEU A 413 -13.26 16.26 7.69
N TYR A 414 -12.07 15.70 7.52
CA TYR A 414 -11.56 14.57 8.27
C TYR A 414 -10.36 15.03 9.09
N MET A 415 -10.50 14.97 10.41
CA MET A 415 -9.45 15.36 11.35
C MET A 415 -8.78 14.11 11.94
N ILE A 416 -7.50 13.91 11.63
CA ILE A 416 -6.71 12.79 12.13
C ILE A 416 -6.10 13.18 13.48
N GLN A 417 -6.46 12.47 14.55
CA GLN A 417 -5.92 12.80 15.88
C GLN A 417 -4.41 12.56 15.93
N GLY A 418 -3.66 13.56 16.39
CA GLY A 418 -2.23 13.45 16.69
C GLY A 418 -1.32 13.41 15.46
N ALA A 419 -1.88 13.48 14.25
CA ALA A 419 -1.10 13.56 13.03
C ALA A 419 -0.52 14.97 12.85
N ASN A 420 0.76 15.06 12.51
CA ASN A 420 1.49 16.27 12.18
C ASN A 420 1.29 16.64 10.69
N HIS A 421 2.13 17.55 10.16
CA HIS A 421 1.94 18.15 8.83
C HIS A 421 1.96 17.14 7.68
N MET A 422 2.80 16.12 7.75
CA MET A 422 2.89 15.10 6.70
C MET A 422 2.02 13.89 7.01
N MET A 423 1.03 14.07 7.89
CA MET A 423 0.14 13.04 8.44
C MET A 423 0.85 11.93 9.22
N ASP A 424 2.07 12.20 9.69
CA ASP A 424 2.84 11.38 10.61
C ASP A 424 2.31 11.51 12.05
N ILE A 425 2.16 10.41 12.79
CA ILE A 425 1.68 10.44 14.18
C ILE A 425 2.89 10.40 15.13
N TYR A 426 3.05 11.42 15.97
CA TYR A 426 4.11 11.43 16.99
C TYR A 426 3.76 10.48 18.15
N ILE A 427 4.60 9.48 18.38
CA ILE A 427 4.51 8.60 19.56
C ILE A 427 5.62 9.01 20.53
N PRO A 428 5.30 9.53 21.73
CA PRO A 428 6.33 9.96 22.68
C PRO A 428 7.29 8.83 23.06
N CYS A 429 8.58 9.07 22.89
CA CYS A 429 9.65 8.16 23.27
C CYS A 429 9.89 8.22 24.78
N THR A 430 9.14 7.47 25.57
CA THR A 430 9.53 7.13 26.95
C THR A 430 9.86 5.64 27.04
N GLY A 431 11.15 5.33 27.14
CA GLY A 431 11.69 4.25 27.96
C GLY A 431 11.77 2.83 27.43
N GLU A 432 10.93 2.36 26.50
CA GLU A 432 10.88 0.91 26.22
C GLU A 432 10.96 0.48 24.75
N TYR A 433 11.30 1.31 23.76
CA TYR A 433 10.84 1.01 22.39
C TYR A 433 11.93 0.80 21.33
N ASN A 434 12.13 -0.48 20.97
CA ASN A 434 12.61 -0.95 19.65
C ASN A 434 11.52 -1.80 18.92
N SER A 435 10.37 -2.06 19.56
CA SER A 435 9.33 -2.99 19.10
C SER A 435 8.06 -2.34 18.52
N THR A 436 8.01 -1.01 18.44
CA THR A 436 6.81 -0.23 18.10
C THR A 436 7.01 0.68 16.89
N ILE A 437 8.24 1.10 16.57
CA ILE A 437 8.52 1.73 15.27
C ILE A 437 8.20 0.74 14.13
N ASN A 438 8.56 -0.55 14.29
CA ASN A 438 8.14 -1.60 13.35
C ASN A 438 6.62 -1.81 13.35
N LYS A 439 6.00 -1.70 14.53
CA LYS A 439 4.55 -1.89 14.73
C LYS A 439 3.68 -0.76 14.20
N LEU A 440 4.25 0.39 13.83
CA LEU A 440 3.51 1.50 13.19
C LEU A 440 3.77 1.58 11.69
N LEU A 441 4.98 1.20 11.25
CA LEU A 441 5.37 1.25 9.85
C LEU A 441 4.93 0.01 9.06
N PHE A 442 4.73 -1.14 9.71
CA PHE A 442 4.40 -2.40 9.02
C PHE A 442 3.04 -3.02 9.39
N ASP A 443 2.41 -2.65 10.51
CA ASP A 443 1.18 -3.30 11.00
C ASP A 443 -0.15 -2.54 10.73
N THR A 444 -0.21 -1.56 9.81
CA THR A 444 -1.51 -1.02 9.37
C THR A 444 -2.17 -1.89 8.31
N TYR A 445 -2.44 -3.14 8.68
CA TYR A 445 -3.53 -3.93 8.11
C TYR A 445 -4.59 -4.12 9.20
N ASP A 446 -5.85 -4.06 8.80
CA ASP A 446 -7.05 -4.23 9.62
C ASP A 446 -7.55 -3.02 10.43
N MET A 447 -8.40 -2.21 9.77
CA MET A 447 -9.26 -1.19 10.39
C MET A 447 -10.71 -1.33 9.91
N ASN A 448 -11.24 -2.56 9.87
CA ASN A 448 -12.65 -2.84 9.55
C ASN A 448 -13.56 -2.86 10.80
N ALA A 449 -13.77 -1.70 11.40
CA ALA A 449 -14.84 -1.53 12.39
C ALA A 449 -15.35 -0.08 12.52
N CYS A 450 -15.74 0.59 11.43
CA CYS A 450 -16.64 1.76 11.52
C CYS A 450 -17.55 1.97 10.30
N ASN A 451 -18.50 1.05 10.14
CA ASN A 451 -19.93 1.29 9.83
C ASN A 451 -20.32 2.17 8.61
N ASN A 452 -20.51 1.60 7.41
CA ASN A 452 -21.78 1.04 6.87
C ASN A 452 -21.67 0.79 5.33
N PRO A 453 -22.51 -0.05 4.69
CA PRO A 453 -22.14 -1.19 3.87
C PRO A 453 -21.97 -0.82 2.37
N ASP A 454 -21.49 -1.76 1.56
CA ASP A 454 -21.56 -1.77 0.09
C ASP A 454 -20.41 -1.22 -0.77
N ALA A 455 -19.29 -0.66 -0.28
CA ALA A 455 -18.24 -0.23 -1.22
C ALA A 455 -16.77 -0.10 -0.72
N ALA A 456 -16.33 -0.84 0.30
CA ALA A 456 -14.89 -0.93 0.64
C ALA A 456 -14.31 -2.25 0.13
N THR A 457 -13.20 -2.20 -0.62
CA THR A 457 -12.46 -3.36 -1.12
C THR A 457 -11.97 -4.22 0.05
N HIS A 458 -12.70 -5.29 0.34
CA HIS A 458 -12.41 -6.28 1.37
C HIS A 458 -11.06 -6.95 1.07
N ALA A 459 -10.06 -6.80 1.96
CA ALA A 459 -8.92 -7.71 1.93
C ALA A 459 -9.48 -9.12 2.13
N LEU A 460 -9.33 -9.98 1.12
CA LEU A 460 -10.04 -11.26 1.10
C LEU A 460 -9.76 -12.02 2.40
N LYS A 461 -10.78 -12.25 3.21
CA LYS A 461 -10.75 -13.08 4.40
C LYS A 461 -10.85 -14.53 3.94
N LYS A 462 -9.79 -15.30 4.14
CA LYS A 462 -9.64 -16.65 3.57
C LYS A 462 -9.45 -17.69 4.65
N ASP A 463 -10.18 -18.80 4.53
CA ASP A 463 -9.87 -20.04 5.24
C ASP A 463 -9.24 -21.01 4.25
N GLY A 464 -7.93 -21.18 4.36
CA GLY A 464 -7.13 -21.95 3.44
C GLY A 464 -7.15 -23.45 3.70
N HIS A 465 -7.66 -23.92 4.84
CA HIS A 465 -7.54 -25.31 5.24
C HIS A 465 -8.82 -25.76 5.97
N VAL A 466 -9.71 -26.44 5.24
CA VAL A 466 -10.99 -26.95 5.76
C VAL A 466 -11.29 -28.31 5.14
N HIS A 467 -11.78 -29.25 5.95
CA HIS A 467 -12.22 -30.57 5.49
C HIS A 467 -13.70 -30.56 5.11
N SER A 468 -14.23 -31.72 4.73
CA SER A 468 -15.57 -31.83 4.18
C SER A 468 -16.36 -32.98 4.81
N GLN A 469 -17.57 -33.20 4.30
CA GLN A 469 -18.37 -34.37 4.66
C GLN A 469 -17.70 -35.70 4.27
N PHE A 470 -16.68 -35.66 3.41
CA PHE A 470 -15.93 -36.84 2.94
C PHE A 470 -14.80 -37.23 3.90
N CYS A 471 -14.45 -36.41 4.89
CA CYS A 471 -13.48 -36.76 5.93
C CYS A 471 -14.06 -37.85 6.85
N PRO A 472 -13.51 -39.07 6.90
CA PRO A 472 -14.09 -40.14 7.71
C PRO A 472 -14.03 -39.87 9.21
N HIS A 473 -12.97 -39.18 9.65
CA HIS A 473 -12.74 -38.74 11.03
C HIS A 473 -13.23 -37.31 11.32
N GLY A 474 -13.89 -36.69 10.36
CA GLY A 474 -14.61 -35.43 10.55
C GLY A 474 -15.99 -35.63 11.16
N SER A 475 -16.71 -34.53 11.33
CA SER A 475 -18.10 -34.53 11.82
C SER A 475 -19.11 -35.17 10.85
N ARG A 476 -18.70 -35.44 9.60
CA ARG A 476 -19.54 -35.91 8.49
C ARG A 476 -20.76 -35.02 8.19
N ARG A 477 -20.76 -33.79 8.70
CA ARG A 477 -21.80 -32.79 8.41
C ARG A 477 -21.70 -32.36 6.94
N PRO A 478 -22.81 -31.95 6.30
CA PRO A 478 -22.79 -31.55 4.90
C PRO A 478 -21.76 -30.44 4.63
N THR A 479 -21.00 -30.55 3.54
CA THR A 479 -19.98 -29.55 3.17
C THR A 479 -20.57 -28.15 2.99
N SER A 480 -21.85 -28.04 2.61
CA SER A 480 -22.59 -26.79 2.57
C SER A 480 -22.64 -26.07 3.93
N GLU A 481 -22.71 -26.81 5.04
CA GLU A 481 -22.74 -26.19 6.38
C GLU A 481 -21.39 -25.56 6.74
N PHE A 482 -20.27 -26.14 6.29
CA PHE A 482 -18.94 -25.54 6.45
C PHE A 482 -18.85 -24.21 5.68
N ILE A 483 -19.34 -24.22 4.43
CA ILE A 483 -19.37 -23.04 3.58
C ILE A 483 -20.31 -21.98 4.17
N ASP A 484 -21.47 -22.37 4.69
CA ASP A 484 -22.40 -21.47 5.38
C ASP A 484 -21.76 -20.84 6.61
N SER A 485 -20.98 -21.61 7.40
CA SER A 485 -20.21 -21.07 8.53
C SER A 485 -19.15 -20.06 8.07
N ALA A 486 -18.46 -20.30 6.96
CA ALA A 486 -17.50 -19.37 6.38
C ALA A 486 -18.18 -18.06 5.93
N VAL A 487 -19.29 -18.17 5.18
CA VAL A 487 -20.11 -17.02 4.74
C VAL A 487 -20.60 -16.23 5.95
N LYS A 488 -21.17 -16.91 6.95
CA LYS A 488 -21.67 -16.29 8.19
C LYS A 488 -20.55 -15.58 8.96
N SER A 489 -19.32 -16.10 8.89
CA SER A 489 -18.14 -15.53 9.54
C SER A 489 -17.43 -14.48 8.67
N GLY A 490 -18.00 -14.10 7.52
CA GLY A 490 -17.50 -13.04 6.65
C GLY A 490 -16.26 -13.42 5.81
N PHE A 491 -16.04 -14.71 5.56
CA PHE A 491 -14.98 -15.16 4.65
C PHE A 491 -15.38 -14.97 3.19
N ASP A 492 -14.45 -14.47 2.37
CA ASP A 492 -14.63 -14.34 0.91
C ASP A 492 -14.11 -15.56 0.16
N GLU A 493 -13.22 -16.34 0.77
CA GLU A 493 -12.64 -17.54 0.17
C GLU A 493 -12.54 -18.67 1.19
N ILE A 494 -12.92 -19.88 0.78
CA ILE A 494 -12.71 -21.11 1.53
C ILE A 494 -12.04 -22.14 0.61
N SER A 495 -10.97 -22.77 1.08
CA SER A 495 -10.32 -23.89 0.39
C SER A 495 -10.71 -25.17 1.08
N VAL A 496 -11.44 -26.03 0.37
CA VAL A 496 -11.75 -27.38 0.84
C VAL A 496 -10.59 -28.29 0.43
N THR A 497 -9.89 -28.83 1.40
CA THR A 497 -8.63 -29.58 1.27
C THR A 497 -8.76 -30.92 1.98
N GLU A 498 -9.49 -31.85 1.37
CA GLU A 498 -9.73 -33.15 2.01
C GLU A 498 -8.46 -34.03 1.99
N HIS A 499 -8.33 -34.96 2.93
CA HIS A 499 -7.23 -35.94 2.91
C HIS A 499 -7.28 -36.80 1.64
N ALA A 500 -6.23 -36.75 0.82
CA ALA A 500 -6.13 -37.57 -0.39
C ALA A 500 -6.08 -39.08 -0.06
N PRO A 501 -6.51 -39.96 -0.98
CA PRO A 501 -6.30 -41.39 -0.83
C PRO A 501 -4.81 -41.72 -0.63
N LEU A 502 -4.56 -42.59 0.33
CA LEU A 502 -3.26 -43.14 0.67
C LEU A 502 -3.05 -44.43 -0.14
N PRO A 503 -1.80 -44.87 -0.37
CA PRO A 503 -1.54 -46.15 -1.00
C PRO A 503 -2.26 -47.31 -0.32
N ASP A 504 -2.71 -48.29 -1.10
CA ASP A 504 -3.36 -49.49 -0.58
C ASP A 504 -2.46 -50.18 0.47
N ARG A 505 -3.06 -50.52 1.62
CA ARG A 505 -2.37 -51.17 2.76
C ARG A 505 -1.24 -50.34 3.37
N TYR A 506 -1.32 -49.01 3.27
CA TYR A 506 -0.37 -48.15 3.99
C TYR A 506 -0.42 -48.33 5.51
N ILE A 507 -1.57 -48.74 6.05
CA ILE A 507 -1.75 -49.23 7.42
C ILE A 507 -2.39 -50.62 7.37
N ASP A 508 -1.81 -51.57 8.12
CA ASP A 508 -2.28 -52.96 8.16
C ASP A 508 -3.61 -53.13 8.92
N ASP A 509 -3.92 -52.22 9.85
CA ASP A 509 -5.21 -52.16 10.54
C ASP A 509 -6.27 -51.55 9.61
N PRO A 510 -7.23 -52.35 9.09
CA PRO A 510 -8.22 -51.86 8.14
C PRO A 510 -9.22 -50.87 8.74
N ALA A 511 -9.48 -50.97 10.04
CA ALA A 511 -10.39 -50.06 10.73
C ALA A 511 -9.75 -48.68 10.88
N LEU A 512 -8.48 -48.65 11.28
CA LEU A 512 -7.71 -47.42 11.37
C LEU A 512 -7.50 -46.78 9.99
N PHE A 513 -7.16 -47.58 8.98
CA PHE A 513 -6.96 -47.10 7.60
C PHE A 513 -8.23 -46.45 7.03
N ALA A 514 -9.40 -47.04 7.28
CA ALA A 514 -10.68 -46.50 6.82
C ALA A 514 -11.09 -45.17 7.48
N GLU A 515 -10.40 -44.75 8.55
CA GLU A 515 -10.67 -43.49 9.22
C GLU A 515 -9.86 -42.32 8.65
N LEU A 516 -8.82 -42.54 7.83
CA LEU A 516 -7.82 -41.50 7.54
C LEU A 516 -8.18 -40.55 6.41
N ASN A 517 -8.84 -41.03 5.36
CA ASN A 517 -9.00 -40.28 4.12
C ASN A 517 -10.19 -40.76 3.31
N LEU A 518 -10.52 -40.00 2.27
CA LEU A 518 -11.46 -40.50 1.26
C LEU A 518 -10.80 -41.63 0.45
N THR A 519 -11.63 -42.52 -0.09
CA THR A 519 -11.19 -43.62 -0.97
C THR A 519 -11.10 -43.18 -2.44
N GLU A 520 -10.31 -43.86 -3.28
CA GLU A 520 -10.23 -43.50 -4.71
C GLU A 520 -11.60 -43.36 -5.41
N PRO A 521 -12.60 -44.24 -5.18
CA PRO A 521 -13.93 -44.08 -5.76
C PRO A 521 -14.70 -42.84 -5.29
N GLU A 522 -14.30 -42.21 -4.18
CA GLU A 522 -14.92 -41.01 -3.62
C GLU A 522 -14.34 -39.71 -4.19
N ILE A 523 -13.20 -39.75 -4.90
CA ILE A 523 -12.60 -38.55 -5.53
C ILE A 523 -13.59 -37.86 -6.47
N GLU A 524 -14.15 -38.60 -7.42
CA GLU A 524 -15.06 -38.03 -8.42
C GLU A 524 -16.35 -37.48 -7.78
N PRO A 525 -17.03 -38.21 -6.86
CA PRO A 525 -18.11 -37.65 -6.05
C PRO A 525 -17.73 -36.38 -5.28
N TYR A 526 -16.55 -36.34 -4.67
CA TYR A 526 -16.05 -35.17 -3.94
C TYR A 526 -15.86 -33.95 -4.86
N LEU A 527 -15.18 -34.12 -6.00
CA LEU A 527 -14.94 -33.06 -6.97
C LEU A 527 -16.25 -32.57 -7.60
N ALA A 528 -17.14 -33.49 -7.98
CA ALA A 528 -18.45 -33.16 -8.54
C ALA A 528 -19.32 -32.39 -7.53
N HIS A 529 -19.30 -32.79 -6.26
CA HIS A 529 -20.04 -32.11 -5.21
C HIS A 529 -19.53 -30.67 -4.98
N LEU A 530 -18.21 -30.46 -4.92
CA LEU A 530 -17.65 -29.10 -4.81
C LEU A 530 -17.86 -28.26 -6.06
N ALA A 531 -17.85 -28.87 -7.25
CA ALA A 531 -18.20 -28.17 -8.49
C ALA A 531 -19.65 -27.66 -8.47
N GLU A 532 -20.58 -28.42 -7.88
CA GLU A 532 -21.96 -27.98 -7.70
C GLU A 532 -22.07 -26.88 -6.63
N LEU A 533 -21.41 -27.04 -5.49
CA LEU A 533 -21.39 -26.02 -4.44
C LEU A 533 -20.78 -24.69 -4.94
N LYS A 534 -19.75 -24.72 -5.79
CA LYS A 534 -19.23 -23.51 -6.46
C LYS A 534 -20.30 -22.75 -7.24
N LYS A 535 -21.24 -23.45 -7.90
CA LYS A 535 -22.36 -22.82 -8.60
C LYS A 535 -23.37 -22.27 -7.60
N VAL A 536 -23.77 -23.09 -6.63
CA VAL A 536 -24.77 -22.74 -5.60
C VAL A 536 -24.33 -21.49 -4.82
N TYR A 537 -23.06 -21.39 -4.46
CA TYR A 537 -22.50 -20.30 -3.66
C TYR A 537 -21.87 -19.17 -4.48
N SER A 538 -22.06 -19.18 -5.80
CA SER A 538 -21.54 -18.13 -6.68
C SER A 538 -22.05 -16.74 -6.26
N GLY A 539 -21.13 -15.77 -6.19
CA GLY A 539 -21.41 -14.42 -5.69
C GLY A 539 -21.53 -14.29 -4.18
N ARG A 540 -21.46 -15.39 -3.40
CA ARG A 540 -21.49 -15.38 -1.92
C ARG A 540 -20.12 -15.63 -1.29
N ILE A 541 -19.38 -16.60 -1.80
CA ILE A 541 -18.02 -16.95 -1.35
C ILE A 541 -17.29 -17.69 -2.48
N ARG A 542 -15.99 -17.44 -2.63
CA ARG A 542 -15.13 -18.19 -3.54
C ARG A 542 -14.75 -19.52 -2.90
N ILE A 543 -15.04 -20.63 -3.57
CA ILE A 543 -14.66 -21.95 -3.10
C ILE A 543 -13.47 -22.43 -3.95
N LEU A 544 -12.39 -22.83 -3.30
CA LEU A 544 -11.28 -23.56 -3.92
C LEU A 544 -11.39 -25.05 -3.56
N THR A 545 -10.93 -25.89 -4.46
CA THR A 545 -10.93 -27.36 -4.31
C THR A 545 -9.50 -27.83 -4.40
N GLY A 546 -9.10 -28.68 -3.48
CA GLY A 546 -7.80 -29.33 -3.47
C GLY A 546 -7.79 -30.47 -2.47
N PHE A 547 -6.60 -30.95 -2.17
CA PHE A 547 -6.40 -31.99 -1.17
C PHE A 547 -5.34 -31.53 -0.16
N GLU A 548 -5.47 -32.01 1.06
CA GLU A 548 -4.33 -32.16 1.95
C GLU A 548 -3.64 -33.48 1.55
N ILE A 549 -2.42 -33.37 1.03
CA ILE A 549 -1.70 -34.50 0.44
C ILE A 549 -0.55 -34.88 1.37
N ASP A 550 -0.56 -36.12 1.85
CA ASP A 550 0.52 -36.70 2.62
C ASP A 550 1.81 -36.80 1.80
N TYR A 551 2.91 -36.38 2.40
CA TYR A 551 4.24 -36.54 1.83
C TYR A 551 4.89 -37.84 2.30
N LEU A 552 4.99 -38.81 1.40
CA LEU A 552 5.41 -40.18 1.71
C LEU A 552 6.69 -40.59 0.93
N PRO A 553 7.83 -39.92 1.14
CA PRO A 553 9.02 -40.13 0.32
C PRO A 553 9.59 -41.54 0.45
N GLY A 554 9.57 -42.31 -0.64
CA GLY A 554 10.19 -43.64 -0.70
C GLY A 554 9.53 -44.70 0.18
N ARG A 555 8.28 -44.46 0.60
CA ARG A 555 7.49 -45.29 1.52
C ARG A 555 6.18 -45.75 0.89
N GLU A 556 6.02 -45.62 -0.42
CA GLU A 556 4.77 -45.91 -1.13
C GLU A 556 4.37 -47.40 -1.06
N ALA A 557 5.31 -48.28 -0.66
CA ALA A 557 5.12 -49.72 -0.51
C ALA A 557 5.36 -50.26 0.92
N GLU A 558 5.67 -49.39 1.89
CA GLU A 558 5.95 -49.79 3.28
C GLU A 558 4.77 -49.44 4.18
N THR A 559 4.25 -50.41 4.94
CA THR A 559 3.37 -50.11 6.08
C THR A 559 4.18 -49.31 7.09
N LEU A 560 3.83 -48.03 7.30
CA LEU A 560 4.44 -47.28 8.39
C LEU A 560 3.84 -47.75 9.71
N PRO A 561 4.64 -47.89 10.79
CA PRO A 561 4.08 -48.25 12.06
C PRO A 561 3.01 -47.26 12.52
N GLU A 562 3.26 -45.94 12.50
CA GLU A 562 2.39 -45.05 13.27
C GLU A 562 2.33 -43.60 12.76
N MET A 563 1.15 -42.99 12.94
CA MET A 563 0.85 -41.59 12.66
C MET A 563 1.43 -40.70 13.77
N ILE A 564 2.24 -39.72 13.37
CA ILE A 564 2.95 -38.81 14.29
C ILE A 564 2.02 -37.97 15.17
N ASP A 565 0.74 -37.90 14.82
CA ASP A 565 -0.22 -36.97 15.38
C ASP A 565 -1.47 -37.67 15.96
N TYR A 566 -1.51 -39.01 16.01
CA TYR A 566 -2.71 -39.75 16.43
C TYR A 566 -3.00 -39.65 17.95
N ARG A 567 -2.11 -40.17 18.80
CA ARG A 567 -2.27 -40.13 20.28
C ARG A 567 -0.92 -39.99 21.00
N PRO A 568 -0.88 -39.39 22.21
CA PRO A 568 0.35 -39.27 22.99
C PRO A 568 1.05 -40.61 23.25
N GLU A 569 0.31 -41.69 23.52
CA GLU A 569 0.88 -43.00 23.82
C GLU A 569 1.56 -43.62 22.59
N VAL A 570 0.99 -43.38 21.41
CA VAL A 570 1.52 -43.80 20.10
C VAL A 570 2.81 -43.02 19.83
N PHE A 571 2.76 -41.69 19.96
CA PHE A 571 3.93 -40.82 19.84
C PHE A 571 5.09 -41.23 20.77
N GLU A 572 4.79 -41.58 22.03
CA GLU A 572 5.82 -42.04 22.98
C GLU A 572 6.40 -43.40 22.58
N ASN A 573 5.54 -44.37 22.27
CA ASN A 573 5.96 -45.75 22.10
C ASN A 573 6.73 -46.00 20.80
N THR A 574 6.46 -45.25 19.74
CA THR A 574 7.06 -45.50 18.42
C THR A 574 7.97 -44.42 17.89
N LEU A 575 7.93 -43.22 18.46
CA LEU A 575 8.87 -42.17 18.09
C LEU A 575 9.86 -41.93 19.22
N ILE A 576 9.38 -41.57 20.42
CA ILE A 576 10.28 -41.20 21.53
C ILE A 576 11.13 -42.40 21.98
N LYS A 577 10.53 -43.56 22.27
CA LYS A 577 11.29 -44.72 22.77
C LYS A 577 12.31 -45.26 21.75
N PRO A 578 11.99 -45.37 20.44
CA PRO A 578 12.97 -45.83 19.46
C PRO A 578 14.06 -44.81 19.12
N LEU A 579 13.73 -43.52 19.04
CA LEU A 579 14.71 -42.46 18.75
C LEU A 579 15.46 -41.96 20.00
N GLY A 580 15.03 -42.38 21.19
CA GLY A 580 15.69 -42.17 22.47
C GLY A 580 15.37 -40.85 23.17
N SER A 581 14.78 -39.86 22.50
CA SER A 581 14.40 -38.57 23.12
C SER A 581 13.38 -37.81 22.28
N VAL A 582 12.68 -36.85 22.91
CA VAL A 582 11.76 -35.93 22.21
C VAL A 582 12.53 -35.05 21.20
N CYS A 583 13.72 -34.56 21.57
CA CYS A 583 14.58 -33.79 20.67
C CYS A 583 14.92 -34.57 19.40
N ALA A 584 15.33 -35.84 19.53
CA ALA A 584 15.66 -36.68 18.38
C ALA A 584 14.46 -36.89 17.43
N VAL A 585 13.24 -36.99 17.97
CA VAL A 585 12.01 -37.04 17.16
C VAL A 585 11.82 -35.74 16.39
N TYR A 586 12.00 -34.59 17.04
CA TYR A 586 11.81 -33.28 16.40
C TYR A 586 12.87 -33.01 15.32
N GLU A 587 14.13 -33.38 15.57
CA GLU A 587 15.21 -33.30 14.58
C GLU A 587 14.92 -34.16 13.36
N ALA A 588 14.45 -35.40 13.57
CA ALA A 588 14.04 -36.30 12.50
C ALA A 588 12.87 -35.70 11.70
N TYR A 589 11.85 -35.15 12.38
CA TYR A 589 10.73 -34.47 11.74
C TYR A 589 11.19 -33.28 10.88
N LEU A 590 12.03 -32.39 11.43
CA LEU A 590 12.52 -31.20 10.70
C LEU A 590 13.38 -31.59 9.49
N LYS A 591 14.14 -32.68 9.59
CA LYS A 591 14.89 -33.24 8.47
C LYS A 591 13.96 -33.69 7.34
N GLU A 592 12.89 -34.43 7.65
CA GLU A 592 11.90 -34.86 6.65
C GLU A 592 11.09 -33.68 6.11
N TYR A 593 10.75 -32.71 6.96
CA TYR A 593 10.05 -31.49 6.57
C TYR A 593 10.88 -30.65 5.59
N ARG A 594 12.22 -30.62 5.73
CA ARG A 594 13.10 -30.00 4.73
C ARG A 594 13.05 -30.73 3.38
N GLN A 595 12.97 -32.06 3.39
CA GLN A 595 12.80 -32.82 2.14
C GLN A 595 11.46 -32.51 1.48
N LEU A 596 10.38 -32.40 2.27
CA LEU A 596 9.08 -31.94 1.80
C LEU A 596 9.19 -30.55 1.15
N VAL A 597 9.86 -29.59 1.78
CA VAL A 597 10.05 -28.25 1.20
C VAL A 597 10.76 -28.30 -0.15
N ASN A 598 11.82 -29.12 -0.28
CA ASN A 598 12.53 -29.28 -1.54
C ASN A 598 11.66 -29.94 -2.62
N PHE A 599 10.92 -31.00 -2.25
CA PHE A 599 9.99 -31.67 -3.14
C PHE A 599 8.89 -30.71 -3.62
N ALA A 600 8.20 -30.04 -2.69
CA ALA A 600 7.18 -29.04 -2.98
C ALA A 600 7.74 -27.91 -3.87
N GLY A 601 8.97 -27.47 -3.61
CA GLY A 601 9.65 -26.46 -4.41
C GLY A 601 9.97 -26.89 -5.84
N SER A 602 10.10 -28.20 -6.09
CA SER A 602 10.31 -28.78 -7.42
C SER A 602 9.04 -28.88 -8.27
N LEU A 603 7.86 -28.81 -7.66
CA LEU A 603 6.58 -28.93 -8.36
C LEU A 603 6.30 -27.69 -9.22
N ALA A 604 5.63 -27.90 -10.35
CA ALA A 604 5.23 -26.82 -11.26
C ALA A 604 4.23 -25.86 -10.59
N GLU A 605 3.19 -26.42 -9.96
CA GLU A 605 2.27 -25.70 -9.09
C GLU A 605 2.84 -25.68 -7.68
N LYS A 606 2.92 -24.49 -7.07
CA LYS A 606 3.50 -24.32 -5.72
C LYS A 606 2.45 -24.62 -4.65
N PRO A 607 2.54 -25.76 -3.93
CA PRO A 607 1.59 -26.05 -2.88
C PRO A 607 1.82 -25.15 -1.66
N ARG A 608 0.85 -25.17 -0.76
CA ARG A 608 1.02 -24.62 0.59
C ARG A 608 1.50 -25.72 1.51
N LEU A 609 2.54 -25.43 2.29
CA LEU A 609 3.06 -26.35 3.30
C LEU A 609 2.12 -26.35 4.52
N ALA A 610 1.48 -27.49 4.78
CA ALA A 610 0.52 -27.67 5.88
C ALA A 610 1.23 -27.68 7.25
N HIS A 611 0.57 -27.12 8.27
CA HIS A 611 0.91 -27.19 9.70
C HIS A 611 2.41 -27.48 10.02
N PRO A 612 3.31 -26.53 9.71
CA PRO A 612 4.77 -26.74 9.71
C PRO A 612 5.35 -27.28 11.01
N MET A 613 4.71 -26.99 12.15
CA MET A 613 5.09 -27.50 13.48
C MET A 613 4.05 -28.46 14.07
N LEU A 614 3.44 -29.33 13.26
CA LEU A 614 2.53 -30.39 13.73
C LEU A 614 3.16 -31.24 14.84
N ILE A 615 4.49 -31.39 14.83
CA ILE A 615 5.26 -32.10 15.86
C ILE A 615 5.04 -31.55 17.29
N TRP A 616 4.54 -30.31 17.44
CA TRP A 616 4.11 -29.74 18.72
C TRP A 616 2.80 -30.30 19.28
N LYS A 617 2.04 -31.13 18.56
CA LYS A 617 0.71 -31.60 18.97
C LYS A 617 0.67 -32.20 20.39
N PHE A 618 1.78 -32.76 20.85
CA PHE A 618 1.91 -33.36 22.20
C PHE A 618 2.94 -32.68 23.11
N CYS A 619 3.33 -31.43 22.82
CA CYS A 619 4.41 -30.73 23.54
C CYS A 619 4.14 -30.51 25.05
N ARG A 620 2.88 -30.54 25.52
CA ARG A 620 2.57 -30.47 26.96
C ARG A 620 2.68 -31.83 27.65
N ALA A 621 2.45 -32.91 26.92
CA ALA A 621 2.65 -34.27 27.42
C ALA A 621 4.15 -34.62 27.46
N PHE A 622 4.91 -34.12 26.48
CA PHE A 622 6.34 -34.34 26.35
C PHE A 622 7.09 -33.01 26.21
N PRO A 623 7.24 -32.24 27.31
CA PRO A 623 7.83 -30.91 27.27
C PRO A 623 9.34 -30.95 27.01
N LEU A 624 9.81 -30.03 26.18
CA LEU A 624 11.20 -29.68 26.02
C LEU A 624 11.58 -28.52 26.94
N SER A 625 12.87 -28.38 27.25
CA SER A 625 13.36 -27.15 27.84
C SER A 625 13.26 -25.99 26.84
N ALA A 626 13.21 -24.75 27.34
CA ALA A 626 13.16 -23.57 26.48
C ALA A 626 14.37 -23.47 25.53
N ALA A 627 15.54 -23.97 25.94
CA ALA A 627 16.75 -23.98 25.12
C ALA A 627 16.66 -25.01 23.99
N GLU A 628 16.17 -26.22 24.29
CA GLU A 628 15.95 -27.26 23.27
C GLU A 628 14.88 -26.81 22.25
N GLU A 629 13.77 -26.25 22.72
CA GLU A 629 12.71 -25.75 21.84
C GLU A 629 13.23 -24.62 20.92
N ALA A 630 14.02 -23.68 21.46
CA ALA A 630 14.61 -22.60 20.68
C ALA A 630 15.61 -23.12 19.62
N ALA A 631 16.44 -24.11 19.97
CA ALA A 631 17.41 -24.70 19.06
C ALA A 631 16.76 -25.47 17.90
N LEU A 632 15.67 -26.19 18.17
CA LEU A 632 14.91 -26.89 17.12
C LEU A 632 14.18 -25.90 16.20
N GLU A 633 13.65 -24.84 16.77
CA GLU A 633 13.04 -23.76 16.00
C GLU A 633 14.07 -23.01 15.13
N ASP A 634 15.33 -22.90 15.59
CA ASP A 634 16.42 -22.29 14.82
C ASP A 634 16.71 -23.05 13.52
N ILE A 635 16.65 -24.38 13.50
CA ILE A 635 16.85 -25.15 12.26
C ILE A 635 15.69 -24.90 11.29
N LEU A 636 14.44 -24.85 11.76
CA LEU A 636 13.32 -24.47 10.88
C LEU A 636 13.53 -23.06 10.30
N ILE A 637 13.81 -22.08 11.16
CA ILE A 637 13.88 -20.66 10.79
C ILE A 637 15.09 -20.36 9.90
N SER A 638 16.25 -20.93 10.22
CA SER A 638 17.53 -20.58 9.59
C SER A 638 17.85 -21.48 8.41
N ASP A 639 17.44 -22.76 8.44
CA ASP A 639 17.87 -23.73 7.44
C ASP A 639 16.75 -24.09 6.46
N ILE A 640 15.48 -24.09 6.89
CA ILE A 640 14.36 -24.61 6.09
C ILE A 640 13.52 -23.49 5.46
N LEU A 641 13.15 -22.45 6.22
CA LEU A 641 12.34 -21.36 5.67
C LEU A 641 13.00 -20.63 4.48
N PRO A 642 14.34 -20.42 4.44
CA PRO A 642 14.97 -19.86 3.25
C PRO A 642 14.81 -20.74 2.00
N ASP A 643 14.79 -22.07 2.13
CA ASP A 643 14.52 -23.00 1.03
C ASP A 643 13.08 -22.82 0.51
N ALA A 644 12.11 -22.66 1.43
CA ALA A 644 10.71 -22.41 1.08
C ALA A 644 10.51 -21.05 0.37
N ALA A 645 11.20 -20.00 0.83
CA ALA A 645 11.17 -18.68 0.23
C ALA A 645 11.74 -18.68 -1.20
N ARG A 646 12.93 -19.28 -1.39
CA ARG A 646 13.55 -19.42 -2.72
C ARG A 646 12.65 -20.16 -3.72
N SER A 647 11.83 -21.08 -3.21
CA SER A 647 10.94 -21.91 -4.02
C SER A 647 9.57 -21.30 -4.29
N GLY A 648 9.28 -20.11 -3.75
CA GLY A 648 7.99 -19.42 -3.90
C GLY A 648 6.82 -20.14 -3.23
N LEU A 649 7.09 -20.93 -2.17
CA LEU A 649 6.07 -21.67 -1.44
C LEU A 649 5.31 -20.75 -0.47
N SER A 650 4.13 -21.21 -0.05
CA SER A 650 3.36 -20.59 1.03
C SER A 650 3.24 -21.55 2.22
N ILE A 651 2.88 -21.01 3.38
CA ILE A 651 2.76 -21.77 4.63
C ILE A 651 1.36 -21.64 5.20
N ASP A 652 0.85 -22.75 5.72
CA ASP A 652 -0.38 -22.83 6.49
C ASP A 652 -0.16 -22.30 7.92
N PHE A 653 -0.82 -21.19 8.24
CA PHE A 653 -0.97 -20.73 9.62
C PHE A 653 -2.10 -21.52 10.27
N ASN A 654 -1.74 -22.72 10.70
CA ASN A 654 -2.70 -23.66 11.26
C ASN A 654 -2.91 -23.42 12.75
N VAL A 655 -4.18 -23.20 13.14
CA VAL A 655 -4.57 -22.89 14.52
C VAL A 655 -5.14 -24.08 15.29
N ALA A 656 -5.20 -25.28 14.70
CA ALA A 656 -5.86 -26.45 15.28
C ALA A 656 -5.27 -26.88 16.62
N GLY A 657 -3.95 -26.75 16.78
CA GLY A 657 -3.27 -27.10 18.02
C GLY A 657 -3.76 -26.33 19.26
N LEU A 658 -4.47 -25.20 19.09
CA LEU A 658 -5.10 -24.48 20.20
C LEU A 658 -6.23 -25.28 20.88
N ASP A 659 -6.95 -26.12 20.12
CA ASP A 659 -8.01 -27.01 20.64
C ASP A 659 -7.43 -28.31 21.22
N VAL A 660 -6.18 -28.64 20.92
CA VAL A 660 -5.54 -29.88 21.38
C VAL A 660 -5.01 -29.67 22.80
N THR A 661 -5.61 -30.35 23.79
CA THR A 661 -5.24 -30.24 25.21
C THR A 661 -3.74 -30.45 25.47
N ALA A 662 -3.13 -31.40 24.76
CA ALA A 662 -1.70 -31.72 24.84
C ALA A 662 -0.77 -30.76 24.07
N CYS A 663 -1.32 -29.75 23.37
CA CYS A 663 -0.57 -28.73 22.64
C CYS A 663 -0.87 -27.32 23.19
N GLY A 664 -2.09 -26.82 22.91
CA GLY A 664 -2.60 -25.51 23.28
C GLY A 664 -1.86 -24.32 22.66
N ARG A 665 -1.31 -24.50 21.46
CA ARG A 665 -0.67 -23.47 20.64
C ARG A 665 -0.92 -23.73 19.16
N ALA A 666 -0.82 -22.70 18.33
CA ALA A 666 -0.84 -22.86 16.87
C ALA A 666 0.40 -23.63 16.40
N TYR A 667 0.34 -24.29 15.24
CA TYR A 667 1.48 -24.99 14.63
C TYR A 667 2.44 -24.03 13.90
N VAL A 668 2.45 -22.77 14.34
CA VAL A 668 3.34 -21.71 13.88
C VAL A 668 3.69 -20.84 15.09
N SER A 669 4.98 -20.60 15.33
CA SER A 669 5.46 -19.72 16.40
C SER A 669 5.58 -18.27 15.97
N ALA A 670 5.69 -17.36 16.95
CA ALA A 670 5.94 -15.96 16.68
C ALA A 670 7.24 -15.70 15.90
N ARG A 671 8.33 -16.42 16.21
CA ARG A 671 9.61 -16.24 15.49
C ARG A 671 9.49 -16.74 14.05
N MET A 672 8.78 -17.85 13.83
CA MET A 672 8.49 -18.34 12.49
C MET A 672 7.68 -17.33 11.67
N VAL A 673 6.67 -16.71 12.27
CA VAL A 673 5.84 -15.67 11.63
C VAL A 673 6.68 -14.47 11.20
N GLN A 674 7.55 -13.97 12.09
CA GLN A 674 8.47 -12.87 11.81
C GLN A 674 9.47 -13.22 10.69
N THR A 675 10.01 -14.44 10.71
CA THR A 675 10.93 -14.89 9.67
C THR A 675 10.23 -15.04 8.32
N CYS A 676 9.02 -15.60 8.29
CA CYS A 676 8.24 -15.67 7.04
C CYS A 676 7.98 -14.28 6.46
N ALA A 677 7.69 -13.28 7.31
CA ALA A 677 7.53 -11.90 6.87
C ALA A 677 8.83 -11.35 6.25
N LYS A 678 9.96 -11.51 6.93
CA LYS A 678 11.28 -11.07 6.45
C LYS A 678 11.67 -11.72 5.12
N LEU A 679 11.31 -12.99 4.93
CA LEU A 679 11.62 -13.77 3.73
C LEU A 679 10.56 -13.63 2.63
N GLY A 680 9.47 -12.90 2.86
CA GLY A 680 8.38 -12.75 1.90
C GLY A 680 7.54 -14.01 1.67
N ILE A 681 7.54 -14.96 2.61
CA ILE A 681 6.76 -16.21 2.52
C ILE A 681 5.29 -15.92 2.88
N PRO A 682 4.33 -16.18 1.97
CA PRO A 682 2.91 -16.00 2.28
C PRO A 682 2.44 -16.98 3.35
N LEU A 683 1.79 -16.45 4.39
CA LEU A 683 1.16 -17.25 5.44
C LEU A 683 -0.37 -17.14 5.29
N ILE A 684 -1.02 -18.27 5.03
CA ILE A 684 -2.47 -18.36 4.80
C ILE A 684 -3.10 -18.96 6.04
N TYR A 685 -4.14 -18.32 6.59
CA TYR A 685 -4.89 -18.88 7.72
C TYR A 685 -5.50 -20.24 7.36
N GLY A 686 -5.35 -21.22 8.24
CA GLY A 686 -6.01 -22.52 8.14
C GLY A 686 -6.71 -22.87 9.46
N SER A 687 -8.03 -23.02 9.42
CA SER A 687 -8.78 -23.47 10.60
C SER A 687 -8.59 -24.95 10.88
N ASP A 688 -8.29 -25.76 9.87
CA ASP A 688 -8.25 -27.23 9.95
C ASP A 688 -9.60 -27.77 10.47
N ALA A 689 -10.67 -27.19 9.94
CA ALA A 689 -12.01 -27.46 10.43
C ALA A 689 -12.51 -28.81 9.93
N HIS A 690 -12.73 -29.71 10.89
CA HIS A 690 -13.38 -31.02 10.70
C HIS A 690 -14.89 -30.98 11.02
N ALA A 691 -15.40 -29.83 11.46
CA ALA A 691 -16.81 -29.59 11.73
C ALA A 691 -17.22 -28.15 11.36
N PRO A 692 -18.49 -27.90 10.98
CA PRO A 692 -18.94 -26.57 10.57
C PRO A 692 -18.71 -25.48 11.62
N ASP A 693 -18.82 -25.79 12.91
CA ASP A 693 -18.62 -24.84 14.02
C ASP A 693 -17.13 -24.49 14.25
N LYS A 694 -16.21 -25.24 13.63
CA LYS A 694 -14.77 -25.02 13.70
C LYS A 694 -14.24 -24.12 12.58
N VAL A 695 -15.02 -23.89 11.52
CA VAL A 695 -14.64 -22.98 10.42
C VAL A 695 -14.42 -21.57 10.96
N GLY A 696 -13.28 -20.96 10.62
CA GLY A 696 -12.93 -19.63 11.13
C GLY A 696 -12.54 -19.55 12.61
N ARG A 697 -12.37 -20.67 13.32
CA ARG A 697 -11.93 -20.69 14.73
C ARG A 697 -10.59 -19.97 14.91
N TYR A 698 -10.45 -19.20 15.97
CA TYR A 698 -9.19 -18.51 16.29
C TYR A 698 -8.61 -17.64 15.15
N TYR A 699 -9.44 -17.17 14.21
CA TYR A 699 -8.97 -16.26 13.14
C TYR A 699 -8.27 -15.02 13.71
N ASN A 700 -8.73 -14.53 14.87
CA ASN A 700 -8.10 -13.42 15.57
C ASN A 700 -6.67 -13.72 16.06
N THR A 701 -6.32 -14.98 16.29
CA THR A 701 -4.94 -15.38 16.61
C THR A 701 -4.05 -15.24 15.38
N TYR A 702 -4.55 -15.64 14.20
CA TYR A 702 -3.86 -15.41 12.94
C TYR A 702 -3.68 -13.93 12.67
N THR A 703 -4.75 -13.13 12.72
CA THR A 703 -4.63 -11.69 12.49
C THR A 703 -3.68 -11.06 13.50
N ALA A 704 -3.81 -11.36 14.80
CA ALA A 704 -2.89 -10.83 15.80
C ALA A 704 -1.43 -11.25 15.61
N ALA A 705 -1.15 -12.42 15.02
CA ALA A 705 0.22 -12.85 14.71
C ALA A 705 0.74 -12.22 13.41
N VAL A 706 -0.11 -12.09 12.39
CA VAL A 706 0.21 -11.44 11.12
C VAL A 706 0.43 -9.94 11.28
N LEU A 707 -0.34 -9.30 12.17
CA LEU A 707 -0.27 -7.89 12.54
C LEU A 707 0.80 -7.60 13.62
N ARG A 708 1.78 -8.50 13.76
CA ARG A 708 2.98 -8.28 14.58
C ARG A 708 4.24 -8.61 13.78
N ARG A 709 4.12 -8.69 12.45
CA ARG A 709 5.12 -9.23 11.52
C ARG A 709 6.26 -8.26 11.26
#